data_AF-A0ABD4PP41-F1
#
_entry.id   AF-A0ABD4PP41-F1
#
_cell.length_a   1.000
_cell.length_b   1.000
_cell.length_c   1.000
_cell.angle_alpha   90.00
_cell.angle_beta   90.00
_cell.angle_gamma   90.00
#
_symmetry.space_group_name_H-M   'P 1'
#
loop_
_entity.id
_entity.type
_entity.pdbx_description
1 polymer ?
#
loop_
_entity_poly.entity_id
_entity_poly.type
_entity_poly.pdbx_seq_one_letter_code
_entity_poly.pdbx_strand_id
1 'polypeptide(L)'
;AKKYADEVATAKANLAQANAIANADGKITEEERKRIQQAQENLNTAISKADKAKQDAINEANRVAELKKQEAINSANSHADSKANEALNNAKAFVNAEITTVNTHLNKATAEINVLKEKIESKVSQSDIDKSIQEIKIGGRNLALNSSRFELPARNTGTASDNYNYISIDANLLLNSEYTISANVEIVSGSIKEISIYDYPGGKCSRVPIINNRITYTFTKRSNTVNSVLLYAGLAGETRGNSVIFTNVMLEKGNMVSDWSPAPEDTDKLIIDNIKTVTDKITTVESKFTQENNSIKASVQDLNSTTQSITTNVSNINRDLTSKINSNLDAAKSFATDIATNKANTAKQEAINSANSHADNIAATKATEALNNAKAYTNAEITTVNTKVHNLESGIDILKDQIKSKVSQSDIDKSISTIQIGGRNLFLDSDLQICTKSKNWFDNFKSLVTTENNLNYATMRGTQWFFGQYVELEEGQTYTASCLARVNKASQLKSFLLHIKLDAIANVDYVINKACTDNFQRISYTFVWSRANARERIHFLLRDSSAIVDIALIKLEKGNKATDWSPAPEDVNTLVTDSIKIVDSKISDVSSSVTQLRDSVTTDIRAINSKTHSIETTLGGKASKQEVTEVNNRVATIKASLDSITQRVSSTESKTNSLETNINGKASKQELTVVNNKVTEVTASLNGITQRVSSSESRINTLDGKVNNATTKQEFTEFKQSSEKFQLEVKSSSDRNFVSNPIFNTGDLSGWNIWSQGTSYGVYQDTSLSHKYSLKLQCFKPSQGVTQTISGLVYGKNYTFKAKVWVEEGTPGLMVRNNNTWNGAIFESSQGYKKWVELKIKFTAKEGTTLIYIGNVNSSSQVSTFWVSEVMFHEGWLDVSFTDRTKEIYSNTMKIDEQGVECKFEDGTYVQMGCDGFEWYNAGTGHAYHALTYVTSFDIPIGNPGKAYIRLPAEFTKRRSSLKWTVALRGYYYSTDGDFFPFHIHCTGGRDYIENGLVVCEVQGYCKIQNAQNAGDIQFRPLTAMLIAIA
;
A
#
# COMPACT_ATOMS: atom_id res chain seq x y z
N ALA A 1 -2.13 -43.02 12.45
CA ALA A 1 -2.36 -43.27 11.02
C ALA A 1 -1.58 -44.48 10.52
N LYS A 2 -0.23 -44.44 10.47
CA LYS A 2 0.62 -45.53 9.93
C LYS A 2 0.29 -46.93 10.48
N LYS A 3 0.29 -47.10 11.80
CA LYS A 3 -0.07 -48.37 12.47
C LYS A 3 -1.39 -48.99 11.98
N TYR A 4 -2.45 -48.18 11.88
CA TYR A 4 -3.78 -48.67 11.47
C TYR A 4 -3.86 -48.95 9.96
N ALA A 5 -3.10 -48.21 9.14
CA ALA A 5 -2.98 -48.51 7.72
C ALA A 5 -2.25 -49.85 7.49
N ASP A 6 -1.20 -50.12 8.27
CA ASP A 6 -0.47 -51.38 8.24
C ASP A 6 -1.36 -52.56 8.70
N GLU A 7 -2.19 -52.36 9.73
CA GLU A 7 -3.19 -53.36 10.17
C GLU A 7 -4.23 -53.68 9.07
N VAL A 8 -4.75 -52.67 8.35
CA VAL A 8 -5.67 -52.86 7.22
C VAL A 8 -4.99 -53.58 6.04
N ALA A 9 -3.76 -53.20 5.71
CA ALA A 9 -2.99 -53.83 4.63
C ALA A 9 -2.71 -55.30 4.94
N THR A 10 -2.32 -55.60 6.18
CA THR A 10 -2.08 -56.96 6.67
C THR A 10 -3.38 -57.78 6.62
N ALA A 11 -4.50 -57.23 7.08
CA ALA A 11 -5.79 -57.93 7.03
C ALA A 11 -6.27 -58.21 5.59
N LYS A 12 -6.03 -57.28 4.65
CA LYS A 12 -6.30 -57.51 3.21
C LYS A 12 -5.42 -58.62 2.63
N ALA A 13 -4.13 -58.63 2.96
CA ALA A 13 -3.21 -59.66 2.51
C ALA A 13 -3.62 -61.04 3.02
N ASN A 14 -4.00 -61.15 4.30
CA ASN A 14 -4.48 -62.39 4.90
C ASN A 14 -5.78 -62.89 4.26
N LEU A 15 -6.72 -62.00 3.94
CA LEU A 15 -7.95 -62.35 3.21
C LEU A 15 -7.64 -62.84 1.79
N ALA A 16 -6.73 -62.17 1.08
CA ALA A 16 -6.31 -62.60 -0.26
C ALA A 16 -5.63 -63.96 -0.23
N GLN A 17 -4.78 -64.21 0.77
CA GLN A 17 -4.14 -65.50 0.99
C GLN A 17 -5.16 -66.61 1.30
N ALA A 18 -6.13 -66.34 2.18
CA ALA A 18 -7.19 -67.30 2.49
C ALA A 18 -8.04 -67.65 1.26
N ASN A 19 -8.37 -66.66 0.42
CA ASN A 19 -9.07 -66.87 -0.84
C ASN A 19 -8.24 -67.65 -1.86
N ALA A 20 -6.93 -67.39 -1.97
CA ALA A 20 -6.06 -68.10 -2.91
C ALA A 20 -5.90 -69.58 -2.53
N ILE A 21 -5.73 -69.88 -1.23
CA ILE A 21 -5.63 -71.26 -0.72
C ILE A 21 -6.92 -72.03 -1.03
N ALA A 22 -8.08 -71.44 -0.73
CA ALA A 22 -9.38 -72.09 -0.93
C ALA A 22 -9.73 -72.39 -2.40
N ASN A 23 -9.14 -71.65 -3.35
CA ASN A 23 -9.41 -71.81 -4.78
C ASN A 23 -8.39 -72.70 -5.52
N ALA A 24 -7.34 -73.17 -4.84
CA ALA A 24 -6.19 -73.82 -5.49
C ALA A 24 -6.51 -75.19 -6.12
N ASP A 25 -7.49 -75.94 -5.59
CA ASP A 25 -7.87 -77.28 -6.05
C ASP A 25 -9.24 -77.32 -6.77
N GLY A 26 -9.89 -76.15 -6.92
CA GLY A 26 -11.21 -76.01 -7.52
C GLY A 26 -12.39 -76.44 -6.63
N LYS A 27 -12.18 -76.76 -5.34
CA LYS A 27 -13.23 -77.16 -4.38
C LYS A 27 -13.04 -76.49 -3.02
N ILE A 28 -13.81 -75.43 -2.75
CA ILE A 28 -13.79 -74.75 -1.43
C ILE A 28 -14.45 -75.63 -0.36
N THR A 29 -13.66 -76.05 0.63
CA THR A 29 -14.15 -76.79 1.81
C THR A 29 -14.83 -75.87 2.82
N GLU A 30 -15.66 -76.43 3.70
CA GLU A 30 -16.39 -75.65 4.71
C GLU A 30 -15.46 -74.92 5.69
N GLU A 31 -14.31 -75.53 5.99
CA GLU A 31 -13.33 -74.96 6.91
C GLU A 31 -12.48 -73.85 6.27
N GLU A 32 -12.32 -73.87 4.94
CA GLU A 32 -11.77 -72.74 4.18
C GLU A 32 -12.75 -71.57 4.11
N ARG A 33 -14.04 -71.87 3.96
CA ARG A 33 -15.11 -70.86 3.96
C ARG A 33 -15.15 -70.08 5.29
N LYS A 34 -15.04 -70.78 6.43
CA LYS A 34 -14.90 -70.14 7.75
C LYS A 34 -13.63 -69.28 7.87
N ARG A 35 -12.48 -69.74 7.36
CA ARG A 35 -11.22 -68.97 7.38
C ARG A 35 -11.32 -67.69 6.56
N ILE A 36 -11.96 -67.72 5.39
CA ILE A 36 -12.24 -66.53 4.57
C ILE A 36 -13.16 -65.57 5.33
N GLN A 37 -14.23 -66.08 5.94
CA GLN A 37 -15.17 -65.26 6.70
C GLN A 37 -14.50 -64.59 7.90
N GLN A 38 -13.67 -65.32 8.66
CA GLN A 38 -12.91 -64.76 9.77
C GLN A 38 -11.89 -63.70 9.31
N ALA A 39 -11.21 -63.94 8.18
CA ALA A 39 -10.29 -62.95 7.59
C ALA A 39 -11.03 -61.68 7.12
N GLN A 40 -12.26 -61.83 6.63
CA GLN A 40 -13.12 -60.71 6.24
C GLN A 40 -13.59 -59.89 7.46
N GLU A 41 -13.97 -60.54 8.55
CA GLU A 41 -14.32 -59.86 9.81
C GLU A 41 -13.12 -59.10 10.40
N ASN A 42 -11.93 -59.71 10.35
CA ASN A 42 -10.70 -59.07 10.79
C ASN A 42 -10.37 -57.82 9.94
N LEU A 43 -10.60 -57.89 8.63
CA LEU A 43 -10.45 -56.74 7.73
C LEU A 43 -11.46 -55.63 8.07
N ASN A 44 -12.73 -55.97 8.25
CA ASN A 44 -13.77 -55.00 8.62
C ASN A 44 -13.44 -54.31 9.95
N THR A 45 -12.94 -55.08 10.93
CA THR A 45 -12.49 -54.56 12.23
C THR A 45 -11.30 -53.61 12.08
N ALA A 46 -10.30 -53.96 11.27
CA ALA A 46 -9.14 -53.12 11.01
C ALA A 46 -9.54 -51.80 10.33
N ILE A 47 -10.46 -51.84 9.35
CA ILE A 47 -11.00 -50.65 8.67
C ILE A 47 -11.72 -49.75 9.67
N SER A 48 -12.59 -50.32 10.51
CA SER A 48 -13.35 -49.55 11.49
C SER A 48 -12.45 -48.85 12.52
N LYS A 49 -11.37 -49.51 12.97
CA LYS A 49 -10.34 -48.89 13.82
C LYS A 49 -9.60 -47.76 13.11
N ALA A 50 -9.25 -47.94 11.85
CA ALA A 50 -8.58 -46.91 11.04
C ALA A 50 -9.48 -45.67 10.84
N ASP A 51 -10.76 -45.88 10.55
CA ASP A 51 -11.75 -44.81 10.40
C ASP A 51 -11.97 -44.05 11.71
N LYS A 52 -12.06 -44.75 12.84
CA LYS A 52 -12.16 -44.12 14.16
C LYS A 52 -10.92 -43.29 14.49
N ALA A 53 -9.72 -43.84 14.29
CA ALA A 53 -8.47 -43.11 14.52
C ALA A 53 -8.33 -41.89 13.61
N LYS A 54 -8.86 -41.95 12.37
CA LYS A 54 -8.93 -40.80 11.46
C LYS A 54 -9.87 -39.73 12.00
N GLN A 55 -11.06 -40.13 12.46
CA GLN A 55 -12.04 -39.20 13.02
C GLN A 55 -11.54 -38.53 14.30
N ASP A 56 -10.88 -39.29 15.19
CA ASP A 56 -10.31 -38.76 16.42
C ASP A 56 -9.18 -37.75 16.13
N ALA A 57 -8.34 -38.02 15.12
CA ALA A 57 -7.31 -37.07 14.68
C ALA A 57 -7.90 -35.77 14.11
N ILE A 58 -9.00 -35.85 13.35
CA ILE A 58 -9.72 -34.68 12.82
C ILE A 58 -10.30 -33.86 13.98
N ASN A 59 -10.94 -34.54 14.94
CA ASN A 59 -11.53 -33.88 16.11
C ASN A 59 -10.47 -33.17 16.96
N GLU A 60 -9.31 -33.79 17.16
CA GLU A 60 -8.21 -33.19 17.91
C GLU A 60 -7.57 -32.01 17.17
N ALA A 61 -7.39 -32.11 15.86
CA ALA A 61 -6.91 -31.00 15.04
C ALA A 61 -7.86 -29.78 15.11
N ASN A 62 -9.18 -30.02 15.05
CA ASN A 62 -10.19 -28.97 15.21
C ASN A 62 -10.15 -28.35 16.60
N ARG A 63 -9.97 -29.17 17.66
CA ARG A 63 -9.86 -28.68 19.04
C ARG A 63 -8.63 -27.78 19.22
N VAL A 64 -7.47 -28.18 18.69
CA VAL A 64 -6.23 -27.40 18.76
C VAL A 64 -6.35 -26.10 17.97
N ALA A 65 -6.98 -26.13 16.80
CA ALA A 65 -7.24 -24.92 16.01
C ALA A 65 -8.13 -23.91 16.75
N GLU A 66 -9.20 -24.38 17.40
CA GLU A 66 -10.10 -23.50 18.16
C GLU A 66 -9.40 -22.93 19.41
N LEU A 67 -8.58 -23.73 20.11
CA LEU A 67 -7.75 -23.24 21.22
C LEU A 67 -6.76 -22.16 20.78
N LYS A 68 -6.06 -22.36 19.66
CA LYS A 68 -5.11 -21.37 19.12
C LYS A 68 -5.80 -20.07 18.68
N LYS A 69 -7.01 -20.19 18.10
CA LYS A 69 -7.86 -19.04 17.80
C LYS A 69 -8.25 -18.29 19.07
N GLN A 70 -8.66 -18.99 20.13
CA GLN A 70 -9.03 -18.37 21.39
C GLN A 70 -7.85 -17.70 22.10
N GLU A 71 -6.66 -18.32 22.09
CA GLU A 71 -5.41 -17.71 22.58
C GLU A 71 -5.08 -16.40 21.85
N ALA A 72 -5.22 -16.38 20.51
CA ALA A 72 -4.99 -15.19 19.71
C ALA A 72 -6.00 -14.07 20.01
N ILE A 73 -7.28 -14.41 20.17
CA ILE A 73 -8.33 -13.45 20.57
C ILE A 73 -8.02 -12.87 21.95
N ASN A 74 -7.68 -13.70 22.93
CA ASN A 74 -7.39 -13.25 24.29
C ASN A 74 -6.15 -12.33 24.34
N SER A 75 -5.11 -12.65 23.55
CA SER A 75 -3.92 -11.82 23.44
C SER A 75 -4.21 -10.48 22.75
N ALA A 76 -5.03 -10.47 21.70
CA ALA A 76 -5.43 -9.24 21.02
C ALA A 76 -6.28 -8.33 21.93
N ASN A 77 -7.24 -8.91 22.66
CA ASN A 77 -8.06 -8.18 23.63
C ASN A 77 -7.19 -7.58 24.74
N SER A 78 -6.25 -8.33 25.31
CA SER A 78 -5.35 -7.81 26.35
C SER A 78 -4.48 -6.64 25.85
N HIS A 79 -4.01 -6.71 24.60
CA HIS A 79 -3.24 -5.62 23.99
C HIS A 79 -4.11 -4.38 23.72
N ALA A 80 -5.34 -4.58 23.23
CA ALA A 80 -6.30 -3.51 23.03
C ALA A 80 -6.68 -2.82 24.35
N ASP A 81 -6.93 -3.59 25.41
CA ASP A 81 -7.22 -3.07 26.74
C ASP A 81 -6.04 -2.28 27.32
N SER A 82 -4.80 -2.76 27.13
CA SER A 82 -3.59 -2.05 27.55
C SER A 82 -3.46 -0.69 26.84
N LYS A 83 -3.67 -0.65 25.51
CA LYS A 83 -3.61 0.60 24.74
C LYS A 83 -4.76 1.55 25.04
N ALA A 84 -5.96 1.03 25.29
CA ALA A 84 -7.10 1.82 25.74
C ALA A 84 -6.85 2.45 27.12
N ASN A 85 -6.26 1.70 28.06
CA ASN A 85 -5.89 2.21 29.38
C ASN A 85 -4.78 3.26 29.31
N GLU A 86 -3.79 3.08 28.44
CA GLU A 86 -2.71 4.05 28.21
C GLU A 86 -3.28 5.37 27.65
N ALA A 87 -4.18 5.30 26.67
CA ALA A 87 -4.88 6.47 26.11
C ALA A 87 -5.77 7.17 27.16
N LEU A 88 -6.50 6.40 27.98
CA LEU A 88 -7.34 6.94 29.05
C LEU A 88 -6.51 7.66 30.12
N ASN A 89 -5.36 7.10 30.49
CA ASN A 89 -4.46 7.73 31.48
C ASN A 89 -3.84 9.02 30.93
N ASN A 90 -3.46 9.04 29.65
CA ASN A 90 -2.96 10.25 29.00
C ASN A 90 -4.05 11.35 28.92
N ALA A 91 -5.29 10.99 28.60
CA ALA A 91 -6.41 11.93 28.60
C ALA A 91 -6.70 12.48 30.00
N LYS A 92 -6.69 11.63 31.04
CA LYS A 92 -6.86 12.06 32.44
C LYS A 92 -5.75 13.03 32.87
N ALA A 93 -4.49 12.75 32.51
CA ALA A 93 -3.37 13.61 32.83
C ALA A 93 -3.51 15.00 32.19
N PHE A 94 -3.91 15.06 30.91
CA PHE A 94 -4.16 16.31 30.20
C PHE A 94 -5.31 17.11 30.85
N VAL A 95 -6.45 16.47 31.12
CA VAL A 95 -7.61 17.13 31.76
C VAL A 95 -7.25 17.66 33.15
N ASN A 96 -6.49 16.91 33.94
CA ASN A 96 -6.05 17.37 35.26
C ASN A 96 -5.12 18.58 35.20
N ALA A 97 -4.25 18.67 34.19
CA ALA A 97 -3.41 19.85 33.97
C ALA A 97 -4.23 21.09 33.61
N GLU A 98 -5.25 20.93 32.75
CA GLU A 98 -6.19 22.01 32.39
C GLU A 98 -7.01 22.48 33.60
N ILE A 99 -7.55 21.55 34.41
CA ILE A 99 -8.27 21.87 35.66
C ILE A 99 -7.38 22.66 36.62
N THR A 100 -6.11 22.28 36.75
CA THR A 100 -5.15 22.98 37.60
C THR A 100 -4.93 24.42 37.13
N THR A 101 -4.83 24.63 35.82
CA THR A 101 -4.68 25.96 35.21
C THR A 101 -5.91 26.84 35.46
N VAL A 102 -7.12 26.29 35.26
CA VAL A 102 -8.37 27.00 35.53
C VAL A 102 -8.50 27.39 37.01
N ASN A 103 -8.20 26.47 37.93
CA ASN A 103 -8.24 26.75 39.37
C ASN A 103 -7.27 27.86 39.78
N THR A 104 -6.10 27.94 39.12
CA THR A 104 -5.12 29.01 39.37
C THR A 104 -5.67 30.37 38.94
N HIS A 105 -6.31 30.46 37.77
CA HIS A 105 -6.97 31.69 37.32
C HIS A 105 -8.14 32.11 38.22
N LEU A 106 -8.95 31.16 38.68
CA LEU A 106 -10.08 31.42 39.57
C LEU A 106 -9.64 31.97 40.93
N ASN A 107 -8.57 31.39 41.50
CA ASN A 107 -7.98 31.87 42.75
C ASN A 107 -7.45 33.31 42.62
N LYS A 108 -6.84 33.64 41.47
CA LYS A 108 -6.36 35.01 41.18
C LYS A 108 -7.52 36.00 41.09
N ALA A 109 -8.58 35.68 40.34
CA ALA A 109 -9.76 36.54 40.22
C ALA A 109 -10.47 36.74 41.58
N THR A 110 -10.52 35.68 42.40
CA THR A 110 -11.08 35.76 43.76
C THR A 110 -10.29 36.71 44.66
N ALA A 111 -8.95 36.71 44.55
CA ALA A 111 -8.09 37.64 45.29
C ALA A 111 -8.30 39.11 44.85
N GLU A 112 -8.43 39.36 43.55
CA GLU A 112 -8.66 40.71 43.00
C GLU A 112 -10.02 41.30 43.44
N ILE A 113 -11.08 40.48 43.49
CA ILE A 113 -12.41 40.88 43.98
C ILE A 113 -12.37 41.28 45.47
N ASN A 114 -11.64 40.53 46.31
CA ASN A 114 -11.54 40.83 47.73
C ASN A 114 -10.84 42.17 47.99
N VAL A 115 -9.81 42.51 47.22
CA VAL A 115 -9.12 43.82 47.30
C VAL A 115 -10.05 44.98 46.92
N LEU A 116 -10.91 44.78 45.91
CA LEU A 116 -11.91 45.78 45.51
C LEU A 116 -12.99 45.97 46.59
N LYS A 117 -13.43 44.89 47.23
CA LYS A 117 -14.40 44.93 48.34
C LYS A 117 -13.87 45.73 49.53
N GLU A 118 -12.64 45.47 49.96
CA GLU A 118 -11.99 46.21 51.07
C GLU A 118 -11.83 47.71 50.76
N LYS A 119 -11.53 48.06 49.50
CA LYS A 119 -11.43 49.47 49.08
C LYS A 119 -12.77 50.20 49.12
N ILE A 120 -13.88 49.53 48.78
CA ILE A 120 -15.23 50.12 48.81
C ILE A 120 -15.69 50.32 50.26
N GLU A 121 -15.45 49.35 51.15
CA GLU A 121 -15.77 49.45 52.58
C GLU A 121 -15.03 50.63 53.27
N SER A 122 -13.86 51.04 52.76
CA SER A 122 -13.10 52.17 53.31
C SER A 122 -13.59 53.58 52.90
N LYS A 123 -14.48 53.71 51.91
CA LYS A 123 -14.86 55.01 51.30
C LYS A 123 -16.28 55.49 51.58
N VAL A 124 -17.11 54.70 52.27
CA VAL A 124 -18.49 55.06 52.63
C VAL A 124 -18.71 54.76 54.11
N SER A 125 -18.15 55.58 55.00
CA SER A 125 -18.53 55.57 56.41
C SER A 125 -19.63 56.61 56.65
N GLN A 126 -20.77 56.14 57.17
CA GLN A 126 -21.95 56.93 57.61
C GLN A 126 -21.59 58.10 58.56
N SER A 127 -20.38 58.12 59.12
CA SER A 127 -19.88 59.11 60.10
C SER A 127 -19.79 60.55 59.59
N ASP A 128 -19.56 60.76 58.29
CA ASP A 128 -19.27 62.09 57.75
C ASP A 128 -20.54 62.89 57.42
N ILE A 129 -21.66 62.19 57.22
CA ILE A 129 -22.98 62.78 56.98
C ILE A 129 -23.63 63.20 58.31
N ASP A 130 -23.54 62.35 59.35
CA ASP A 130 -24.17 62.60 60.65
C ASP A 130 -23.54 63.78 61.41
N LYS A 131 -22.25 64.09 61.16
CA LYS A 131 -21.56 65.25 61.75
C LYS A 131 -22.04 66.60 61.22
N SER A 132 -22.51 66.64 59.97
CA SER A 132 -22.91 67.90 59.31
C SER A 132 -24.34 68.34 59.68
N ILE A 133 -25.16 67.45 60.27
CA ILE A 133 -26.58 67.70 60.57
C ILE A 133 -26.79 68.25 61.99
N GLN A 134 -25.85 68.08 62.92
CA GLN A 134 -26.03 68.43 64.34
C GLN A 134 -25.84 69.92 64.71
N GLU A 135 -25.44 70.81 63.79
CA GLU A 135 -25.04 72.20 64.13
C GLU A 135 -26.09 73.30 63.86
N ILE A 136 -27.33 72.97 63.46
CA ILE A 136 -28.34 74.01 63.18
C ILE A 136 -29.26 74.25 64.39
N LYS A 137 -29.01 75.33 65.14
CA LYS A 137 -29.93 75.88 66.17
C LYS A 137 -30.62 77.14 65.64
N ILE A 138 -31.94 77.20 65.74
CA ILE A 138 -32.76 78.37 65.36
C ILE A 138 -33.11 79.19 66.61
N GLY A 139 -32.62 80.43 66.67
CA GLY A 139 -32.92 81.46 67.68
C GLY A 139 -33.10 82.83 67.02
N GLY A 140 -33.65 83.82 67.74
CA GLY A 140 -34.17 85.12 67.25
C GLY A 140 -33.41 85.75 66.07
N ARG A 141 -34.14 86.14 65.02
CA ARG A 141 -33.58 86.68 63.78
C ARG A 141 -33.03 88.10 63.99
N ASN A 142 -31.70 88.25 63.99
CA ASN A 142 -31.06 89.55 63.87
C ASN A 142 -31.31 90.13 62.46
N LEU A 143 -31.77 91.38 62.39
CA LEU A 143 -32.02 92.11 61.13
C LEU A 143 -30.88 93.06 60.76
N ALA A 144 -29.87 93.23 61.62
CA ALA A 144 -28.71 94.08 61.36
C ALA A 144 -27.58 93.28 60.68
N LEU A 145 -27.25 93.61 59.43
CA LEU A 145 -26.17 92.98 58.65
C LEU A 145 -24.78 93.42 59.13
N ASN A 146 -23.76 92.57 59.00
CA ASN A 146 -22.36 92.88 59.39
C ASN A 146 -22.22 93.42 60.82
N SER A 147 -23.07 92.96 61.73
CA SER A 147 -23.35 93.63 63.01
C SER A 147 -22.47 93.18 64.17
N SER A 148 -21.38 92.45 63.89
CA SER A 148 -20.47 91.95 64.92
C SER A 148 -19.70 93.08 65.62
N ARG A 149 -19.29 94.12 64.88
CA ARG A 149 -18.50 95.24 65.39
C ARG A 149 -18.63 96.50 64.53
N PHE A 150 -18.88 97.62 65.19
CA PHE A 150 -18.87 98.95 64.61
C PHE A 150 -18.10 99.92 65.51
N GLU A 151 -17.20 100.70 64.93
CA GLU A 151 -16.35 101.63 65.66
C GLU A 151 -16.70 103.07 65.29
N LEU A 152 -17.01 103.89 66.30
CA LEU A 152 -17.20 105.32 66.14
C LEU A 152 -16.05 106.06 66.83
N PRO A 153 -15.00 106.46 66.09
CA PRO A 153 -13.88 107.20 66.64
C PRO A 153 -14.30 108.62 67.04
N ALA A 154 -13.59 109.23 68.01
CA ALA A 154 -13.88 110.59 68.47
C ALA A 154 -13.71 111.62 67.35
N ARG A 155 -14.67 112.55 67.22
CA ARG A 155 -14.61 113.69 66.29
C ARG A 155 -14.39 114.98 67.09
N ASN A 156 -13.36 115.75 66.71
CA ASN A 156 -12.92 116.99 67.36
C ASN A 156 -12.34 118.00 66.34
N THR A 157 -13.00 118.16 65.19
CA THR A 157 -12.53 119.02 64.10
C THR A 157 -12.90 120.50 64.27
N GLY A 158 -13.70 120.83 65.28
CA GLY A 158 -14.13 122.19 65.60
C GLY A 158 -15.48 122.58 65.00
N THR A 159 -16.06 121.76 64.13
CA THR A 159 -17.32 122.04 63.43
C THR A 159 -18.55 121.58 64.21
N ALA A 160 -19.73 122.15 63.93
CA ALA A 160 -20.97 121.79 64.62
C ALA A 160 -21.37 120.31 64.41
N SER A 161 -20.91 119.66 63.33
CA SER A 161 -21.20 118.25 63.04
C SER A 161 -20.44 117.25 63.93
N ASP A 162 -19.34 117.67 64.58
CA ASP A 162 -18.64 116.84 65.57
C ASP A 162 -19.58 116.40 66.71
N ASN A 163 -20.65 117.16 66.95
CA ASN A 163 -21.65 116.88 67.98
C ASN A 163 -22.71 115.85 67.57
N TYR A 164 -22.66 115.31 66.35
CA TYR A 164 -23.62 114.33 65.83
C TYR A 164 -22.93 113.10 65.20
N ASN A 165 -21.98 112.48 65.90
CA ASN A 165 -21.31 111.25 65.48
C ASN A 165 -22.19 110.01 65.76
N TYR A 166 -22.60 109.28 64.72
CA TYR A 166 -23.46 108.11 64.82
C TYR A 166 -23.15 107.06 63.74
N ILE A 167 -23.64 105.85 63.94
CA ILE A 167 -23.75 104.81 62.90
C ILE A 167 -25.21 104.61 62.47
N SER A 168 -25.43 104.36 61.18
CA SER A 168 -26.72 103.94 60.63
C SER A 168 -26.78 102.42 60.52
N ILE A 169 -27.76 101.81 61.18
CA ILE A 169 -28.05 100.37 61.06
C ILE A 169 -29.21 100.22 60.09
N ASP A 170 -28.91 99.88 58.84
CA ASP A 170 -29.91 99.73 57.78
C ASP A 170 -30.52 98.33 57.83
N ALA A 171 -31.85 98.23 57.90
CA ALA A 171 -32.57 96.96 57.98
C ALA A 171 -33.98 97.08 57.36
N ASN A 172 -34.51 96.00 56.78
CA ASN A 172 -35.87 96.01 56.24
C ASN A 172 -36.93 95.96 57.36
N LEU A 173 -37.32 97.14 57.86
CA LEU A 173 -38.30 97.29 58.94
C LEU A 173 -39.73 97.48 58.38
N LEU A 174 -40.68 96.78 58.97
CA LEU A 174 -42.09 96.85 58.62
C LEU A 174 -42.76 98.03 59.35
N LEU A 175 -43.56 98.80 58.62
CA LEU A 175 -44.30 99.93 59.19
C LEU A 175 -45.25 99.47 60.30
N ASN A 176 -45.37 100.28 61.36
CA ASN A 176 -46.17 100.03 62.57
C ASN A 176 -45.80 98.77 63.36
N SER A 177 -44.68 98.13 63.04
CA SER A 177 -44.14 97.03 63.85
C SER A 177 -43.20 97.58 64.93
N GLU A 178 -43.19 96.90 66.06
CA GLU A 178 -42.25 97.16 67.15
C GLU A 178 -40.92 96.44 66.90
N TYR A 179 -39.83 97.08 67.27
CA TYR A 179 -38.46 96.60 67.11
C TYR A 179 -37.64 96.94 68.35
N THR A 180 -36.73 96.04 68.72
CA THR A 180 -35.76 96.27 69.79
C THR A 180 -34.35 96.22 69.20
N ILE A 181 -33.59 97.27 69.41
CA ILE A 181 -32.15 97.28 69.15
C ILE A 181 -31.40 97.06 70.45
N SER A 182 -30.45 96.14 70.45
CA SER A 182 -29.52 95.95 71.55
C SER A 182 -28.09 95.88 71.04
N ALA A 183 -27.13 96.35 71.84
CA ALA A 183 -25.72 96.28 71.51
C ALA A 183 -24.87 96.34 72.78
N ASN A 184 -23.73 95.68 72.78
CA ASN A 184 -22.69 95.92 73.76
C ASN A 184 -21.95 97.22 73.39
N VAL A 185 -21.64 98.04 74.39
CA VAL A 185 -21.07 99.38 74.26
C VAL A 185 -19.78 99.45 75.04
N GLU A 186 -18.68 99.64 74.32
CA GLU A 186 -17.37 99.94 74.90
C GLU A 186 -17.08 101.43 74.71
N ILE A 187 -16.89 102.18 75.79
CA ILE A 187 -16.56 103.61 75.76
C ILE A 187 -15.05 103.73 75.70
N VAL A 188 -14.53 104.19 74.56
CA VAL A 188 -13.08 104.32 74.31
C VAL A 188 -12.56 105.70 74.74
N SER A 189 -13.38 106.74 74.61
CA SER A 189 -13.07 108.12 75.05
C SER A 189 -14.35 108.88 75.42
N GLY A 190 -14.29 109.75 76.43
CA GLY A 190 -15.44 110.47 77.00
C GLY A 190 -16.01 109.81 78.26
N SER A 191 -16.84 110.53 79.02
CA SER A 191 -17.49 110.04 80.25
C SER A 191 -19.01 109.95 80.09
N ILE A 192 -19.43 109.08 79.16
CA ILE A 192 -20.83 108.93 78.74
C ILE A 192 -21.54 107.91 79.62
N LYS A 193 -22.76 108.19 80.06
CA LYS A 193 -23.63 107.23 80.79
C LYS A 193 -24.88 106.84 80.00
N GLU A 194 -25.23 107.62 78.98
CA GLU A 194 -26.39 107.42 78.12
C GLU A 194 -26.02 107.78 76.67
N ILE A 195 -26.59 107.09 75.69
CA ILE A 195 -26.45 107.43 74.27
C ILE A 195 -27.79 107.90 73.69
N SER A 196 -27.74 108.63 72.59
CA SER A 196 -28.91 108.87 71.77
C SER A 196 -29.12 107.74 70.78
N ILE A 197 -30.32 107.17 70.77
CA ILE A 197 -30.78 106.27 69.71
C ILE A 197 -31.92 106.96 68.98
N TYR A 198 -31.80 106.98 67.66
CA TYR A 198 -32.75 107.63 66.78
C TYR A 198 -33.48 106.54 65.99
N ASP A 199 -34.78 106.38 66.22
CA ASP A 199 -35.60 105.29 65.66
C ASP A 199 -35.44 105.17 64.13
N TYR A 200 -35.32 106.33 63.47
CA TYR A 200 -34.96 106.52 62.06
C TYR A 200 -34.74 108.02 61.80
N PRO A 201 -33.87 108.42 60.85
CA PRO A 201 -33.71 109.83 60.45
C PRO A 201 -35.05 110.62 60.37
N GLY A 202 -35.23 111.61 61.24
CA GLY A 202 -36.46 112.43 61.35
C GLY A 202 -37.58 111.91 62.28
N GLY A 203 -37.50 110.67 62.78
CA GLY A 203 -38.28 110.11 63.90
C GLY A 203 -37.89 110.58 65.32
N LYS A 204 -38.19 109.78 66.34
CA LYS A 204 -37.91 110.11 67.76
C LYS A 204 -36.45 109.85 68.10
N CYS A 205 -35.80 110.80 68.76
CA CYS A 205 -34.51 110.64 69.40
C CYS A 205 -34.71 110.38 70.90
N SER A 206 -34.27 109.23 71.39
CA SER A 206 -34.40 108.84 72.79
C SER A 206 -33.03 108.75 73.46
N ARG A 207 -32.95 109.19 74.72
CA ARG A 207 -31.78 108.97 75.57
C ARG A 207 -31.89 107.57 76.17
N VAL A 208 -30.88 106.74 75.94
CA VAL A 208 -30.87 105.32 76.33
C VAL A 208 -29.68 105.09 77.26
N PRO A 209 -29.92 104.65 78.50
CA PRO A 209 -28.84 104.42 79.44
C PRO A 209 -27.98 103.24 79.02
N ILE A 210 -26.67 103.36 79.27
CA ILE A 210 -25.73 102.25 79.14
C ILE A 210 -25.71 101.54 80.49
N ILE A 211 -26.31 100.35 80.56
CA ILE A 211 -26.40 99.55 81.79
C ILE A 211 -25.56 98.29 81.58
N ASN A 212 -24.58 98.06 82.45
CA ASN A 212 -23.63 96.93 82.35
C ASN A 212 -22.99 96.81 80.95
N ASN A 213 -22.53 97.95 80.40
CA ASN A 213 -21.94 98.03 79.06
C ASN A 213 -22.86 97.53 77.93
N ARG A 214 -24.18 97.56 78.11
CA ARG A 214 -25.15 97.19 77.07
C ARG A 214 -26.23 98.26 76.95
N ILE A 215 -26.69 98.48 75.73
CA ILE A 215 -27.88 99.27 75.42
C ILE A 215 -28.98 98.32 74.95
N THR A 216 -30.21 98.67 75.30
CA THR A 216 -31.43 98.04 74.80
C THR A 216 -32.46 99.13 74.61
N TYR A 217 -33.07 99.18 73.45
CA TYR A 217 -34.08 100.18 73.14
C TYR A 217 -35.14 99.65 72.20
N THR A 218 -36.38 99.75 72.63
CA THR A 218 -37.55 99.32 71.86
C THR A 218 -38.28 100.53 71.29
N PHE A 219 -38.60 100.47 70.00
CA PHE A 219 -39.32 101.51 69.27
C PHE A 219 -40.33 100.90 68.30
N THR A 220 -41.36 101.67 67.96
CA THR A 220 -42.29 101.30 66.88
C THR A 220 -41.91 102.05 65.61
N LYS A 221 -41.76 101.34 64.50
CA LYS A 221 -41.47 101.95 63.19
C LYS A 221 -42.66 102.78 62.72
N ARG A 222 -42.50 104.11 62.59
CA ARG A 222 -43.59 105.02 62.17
C ARG A 222 -43.37 105.76 60.84
N SER A 223 -42.13 105.83 60.33
CA SER A 223 -41.88 106.33 58.97
C SER A 223 -42.02 105.22 57.93
N ASN A 224 -42.58 105.52 56.77
CA ASN A 224 -42.69 104.60 55.63
C ASN A 224 -41.53 104.75 54.62
N THR A 225 -40.65 105.74 54.79
CA THR A 225 -39.60 106.09 53.82
C THR A 225 -38.18 105.79 54.29
N VAL A 226 -37.95 105.53 55.57
CA VAL A 226 -36.59 105.39 56.13
C VAL A 226 -36.48 104.07 56.89
N ASN A 227 -35.46 103.26 56.64
CA ASN A 227 -35.33 101.89 57.17
C ASN A 227 -34.06 101.69 58.00
N SER A 228 -33.61 102.74 58.67
CA SER A 228 -32.39 102.68 59.48
C SER A 228 -32.62 103.15 60.90
N VAL A 229 -31.82 102.64 61.83
CA VAL A 229 -31.75 103.10 63.23
C VAL A 229 -30.39 103.73 63.46
N LEU A 230 -30.33 104.93 64.05
CA LEU A 230 -29.06 105.60 64.30
C LEU A 230 -28.62 105.43 65.75
N LEU A 231 -27.39 104.98 65.98
CA LEU A 231 -26.78 104.87 67.30
C LEU A 231 -25.66 105.92 67.42
N TYR A 232 -25.81 106.87 68.34
CA TYR A 232 -24.87 107.95 68.54
C TYR A 232 -23.76 107.58 69.55
N ALA A 233 -22.55 108.09 69.33
CA ALA A 233 -21.45 108.01 70.28
C ALA A 233 -21.62 109.05 71.41
N GLY A 234 -22.68 108.93 72.20
CA GLY A 234 -23.09 109.87 73.25
C GLY A 234 -24.46 110.51 72.99
N LEU A 235 -24.76 111.62 73.65
CA LEU A 235 -26.01 112.37 73.43
C LEU A 235 -25.92 113.19 72.13
N ALA A 236 -26.95 113.14 71.29
CA ALA A 236 -27.00 113.93 70.06
C ALA A 236 -26.95 115.43 70.39
N GLY A 237 -26.01 116.15 69.78
CA GLY A 237 -25.68 117.54 70.14
C GLY A 237 -24.48 117.68 71.09
N GLU A 238 -24.00 116.57 71.68
CA GLU A 238 -22.91 116.52 72.67
C GLU A 238 -21.94 115.35 72.42
N THR A 239 -21.85 114.82 71.19
CA THR A 239 -20.95 113.68 70.87
C THR A 239 -19.49 114.07 70.58
N ARG A 240 -19.16 115.37 70.59
CA ARG A 240 -17.79 115.83 70.34
C ARG A 240 -16.82 115.26 71.38
N GLY A 241 -15.71 114.68 70.90
CA GLY A 241 -14.69 114.06 71.75
C GLY A 241 -15.02 112.68 72.32
N ASN A 242 -16.24 112.19 72.12
CA ASN A 242 -16.66 110.87 72.54
C ASN A 242 -16.32 109.81 71.49
N SER A 243 -15.85 108.64 71.93
CA SER A 243 -15.62 107.47 71.08
C SER A 243 -16.24 106.22 71.70
N VAL A 244 -16.95 105.47 70.88
CA VAL A 244 -17.71 104.29 71.30
C VAL A 244 -17.53 103.18 70.27
N ILE A 245 -17.38 101.94 70.75
CA ILE A 245 -17.43 100.74 69.93
C ILE A 245 -18.71 99.98 70.28
N PHE A 246 -19.54 99.73 69.27
CA PHE A 246 -20.71 98.87 69.38
C PHE A 246 -20.32 97.47 68.90
N THR A 247 -20.47 96.46 69.74
CA THR A 247 -20.30 95.05 69.35
C THR A 247 -21.59 94.30 69.57
N ASN A 248 -21.75 93.18 68.86
CA ASN A 248 -22.92 92.33 68.99
C ASN A 248 -24.22 93.12 68.83
N VAL A 249 -24.30 93.96 67.78
CA VAL A 249 -25.49 94.76 67.50
C VAL A 249 -26.59 93.84 66.98
N MET A 250 -27.72 93.81 67.66
CA MET A 250 -28.87 93.00 67.29
C MET A 250 -30.09 93.89 67.13
N LEU A 251 -30.72 93.84 65.96
CA LEU A 251 -32.00 94.50 65.70
C LEU A 251 -33.07 93.44 65.48
N GLU A 252 -34.04 93.36 66.38
CA GLU A 252 -35.02 92.28 66.44
C GLU A 252 -36.45 92.84 66.35
N LYS A 253 -37.37 92.10 65.73
CA LYS A 253 -38.79 92.47 65.69
C LYS A 253 -39.48 92.08 67.00
N GLY A 254 -40.14 93.03 67.65
CA GLY A 254 -40.81 92.89 68.95
C GLY A 254 -40.06 93.57 70.09
N ASN A 255 -40.50 93.32 71.33
CA ASN A 255 -39.96 93.87 72.58
C ASN A 255 -39.07 92.88 73.36
N MET A 256 -38.71 91.75 72.76
CA MET A 256 -37.81 90.77 73.37
C MET A 256 -36.36 91.10 73.03
N VAL A 257 -35.46 90.84 73.98
CA VAL A 257 -34.00 90.92 73.79
C VAL A 257 -33.48 89.48 73.80
N SER A 258 -32.85 89.05 72.71
CA SER A 258 -32.15 87.77 72.67
C SER A 258 -30.62 87.93 72.71
N ASP A 259 -29.91 86.81 72.85
CA ASP A 259 -28.45 86.78 72.73
C ASP A 259 -28.05 86.96 71.26
N TRP A 260 -26.98 87.71 71.02
CA TRP A 260 -26.59 88.07 69.66
C TRP A 260 -26.30 86.86 68.78
N SER A 261 -26.89 86.87 67.58
CA SER A 261 -26.56 86.01 66.45
C SER A 261 -26.32 86.90 65.20
N PRO A 262 -25.46 86.48 64.24
CA PRO A 262 -25.34 87.18 62.97
C PRO A 262 -26.67 87.13 62.20
N ALA A 263 -26.92 88.10 61.33
CA ALA A 263 -28.12 88.09 60.49
C ALA A 263 -28.11 86.83 59.58
N PRO A 264 -29.25 86.13 59.40
CA PRO A 264 -29.32 84.90 58.60
C PRO A 264 -28.71 85.04 57.19
N GLU A 265 -28.87 86.22 56.59
CA GLU A 265 -28.34 86.59 55.27
C GLU A 265 -26.80 86.52 55.19
N ASP A 266 -26.08 86.72 56.30
CA ASP A 266 -24.63 86.58 56.38
C ASP A 266 -24.19 85.09 56.47
N THR A 267 -25.07 84.20 56.95
CA THR A 267 -24.86 82.73 57.08
C THR A 267 -25.34 81.92 55.87
N ASP A 268 -26.38 82.36 55.15
CA ASP A 268 -26.94 81.65 53.99
C ASP A 268 -25.94 81.52 52.83
N LYS A 269 -25.04 82.50 52.66
CA LYS A 269 -23.96 82.45 51.67
C LYS A 269 -22.96 81.32 51.95
N LEU A 270 -22.62 81.09 53.22
CA LEU A 270 -21.72 80.01 53.64
C LEU A 270 -22.36 78.63 53.40
N ILE A 271 -23.68 78.50 53.61
CA ILE A 271 -24.44 77.27 53.35
C ILE A 271 -24.46 76.96 51.85
N ILE A 272 -24.68 77.95 50.99
CA ILE A 272 -24.70 77.77 49.52
C ILE A 272 -23.33 77.32 48.99
N ASP A 273 -22.23 77.91 49.46
CA ASP A 273 -20.88 77.53 49.03
C ASP A 273 -20.50 76.11 49.48
N ASN A 274 -20.93 75.69 50.66
CA ASN A 274 -20.75 74.32 51.15
C ASN A 274 -21.57 73.31 50.34
N ILE A 275 -22.83 73.62 50.03
CA ILE A 275 -23.67 72.78 49.16
C ILE A 275 -23.01 72.62 47.79
N LYS A 276 -22.53 73.72 47.18
CA LYS A 276 -21.83 73.67 45.90
C LYS A 276 -20.58 72.77 45.97
N THR A 277 -19.78 72.91 47.03
CA THR A 277 -18.58 72.09 47.23
C THR A 277 -18.91 70.59 47.36
N VAL A 278 -20.00 70.26 48.05
CA VAL A 278 -20.48 68.86 48.18
C VAL A 278 -21.00 68.35 46.83
N THR A 279 -21.78 69.15 46.10
CA THR A 279 -22.26 68.79 44.75
C THR A 279 -21.09 68.52 43.79
N ASP A 280 -20.08 69.38 43.76
CA ASP A 280 -18.89 69.20 42.90
C ASP A 280 -18.12 67.91 43.25
N LYS A 281 -18.04 67.55 44.54
CA LYS A 281 -17.46 66.26 45.00
C LYS A 281 -18.30 65.07 44.55
N ILE A 282 -19.63 65.14 44.65
CA ILE A 282 -20.55 64.07 44.20
C ILE A 282 -20.39 63.85 42.70
N THR A 283 -20.42 64.91 41.89
CA THR A 283 -20.22 64.82 40.44
C THR A 283 -18.86 64.21 40.08
N THR A 284 -17.81 64.55 40.84
CA THR A 284 -16.49 63.93 40.67
C THR A 284 -16.52 62.44 40.96
N VAL A 285 -17.20 62.01 42.02
CA VAL A 285 -17.36 60.58 42.36
C VAL A 285 -18.17 59.84 41.30
N GLU A 286 -19.28 60.42 40.82
CA GLU A 286 -20.09 59.85 39.72
C GLU A 286 -19.27 59.66 38.44
N SER A 287 -18.42 60.64 38.10
CA SER A 287 -17.54 60.54 36.94
C SER A 287 -16.53 59.39 37.09
N LYS A 288 -15.93 59.23 38.27
CA LYS A 288 -14.99 58.13 38.58
C LYS A 288 -15.67 56.78 38.52
N PHE A 289 -16.87 56.64 39.10
CA PHE A 289 -17.65 55.41 39.01
C PHE A 289 -18.06 55.08 37.58
N THR A 290 -18.43 56.08 36.79
CA THR A 290 -18.74 55.88 35.36
C THR A 290 -17.52 55.36 34.61
N GLN A 291 -16.34 55.93 34.88
CA GLN A 291 -15.10 55.52 34.26
C GLN A 291 -14.68 54.09 34.66
N GLU A 292 -14.76 53.75 35.95
CA GLU A 292 -14.53 52.38 36.44
C GLU A 292 -15.51 51.38 35.84
N ASN A 293 -16.81 51.72 35.78
CA ASN A 293 -17.83 50.85 35.19
C ASN A 293 -17.58 50.58 33.69
N ASN A 294 -17.11 51.59 32.95
CA ASN A 294 -16.72 51.42 31.55
C ASN A 294 -15.47 50.54 31.42
N SER A 295 -14.49 50.69 32.31
CA SER A 295 -13.30 49.82 32.33
C SER A 295 -13.68 48.37 32.64
N ILE A 296 -14.59 48.15 33.60
CA ILE A 296 -15.12 46.82 33.93
C ILE A 296 -15.85 46.21 32.72
N LYS A 297 -16.69 46.99 32.02
CA LYS A 297 -17.36 46.52 30.79
C LYS A 297 -16.38 46.08 29.71
N ALA A 298 -15.30 46.84 29.49
CA ALA A 298 -14.26 46.48 28.54
C ALA A 298 -13.57 45.17 28.95
N SER A 299 -13.18 45.03 30.21
CA SER A 299 -12.58 43.78 30.71
C SER A 299 -13.53 42.57 30.60
N VAL A 300 -14.84 42.76 30.80
CA VAL A 300 -15.86 41.71 30.59
C VAL A 300 -15.98 41.33 29.12
N GLN A 301 -15.89 42.30 28.19
CA GLN A 301 -15.85 41.99 26.75
C GLN A 301 -14.61 41.19 26.36
N ASP A 302 -13.43 41.57 26.86
CA ASP A 302 -12.18 40.84 26.60
C ASP A 302 -12.23 39.41 27.15
N LEU A 303 -12.80 39.23 28.34
CA LEU A 303 -13.05 37.91 28.93
C LEU A 303 -14.00 37.07 28.07
N ASN A 304 -15.06 37.67 27.52
CA ASN A 304 -15.97 36.97 26.60
C ASN A 304 -15.26 36.56 25.30
N SER A 305 -14.47 37.44 24.69
CA SER A 305 -13.68 37.12 23.49
C SER A 305 -12.67 36.01 23.76
N THR A 306 -12.00 36.05 24.92
CA THR A 306 -11.07 35.01 25.36
C THR A 306 -11.80 33.67 25.54
N THR A 307 -12.96 33.68 26.19
CA THR A 307 -13.80 32.49 26.40
C THR A 307 -14.25 31.88 25.07
N GLN A 308 -14.61 32.72 24.09
CA GLN A 308 -15.02 32.26 22.77
C GLN A 308 -13.84 31.62 22.01
N SER A 309 -12.64 32.22 22.10
CA SER A 309 -11.41 31.67 21.52
C SER A 309 -11.05 30.32 22.15
N ILE A 310 -11.11 30.21 23.49
CA ILE A 310 -10.91 28.94 24.21
C ILE A 310 -11.92 27.89 23.74
N THR A 311 -13.20 28.25 23.61
CA THR A 311 -14.26 27.34 23.15
C THR A 311 -13.99 26.80 21.75
N THR A 312 -13.54 27.67 20.83
CA THR A 312 -13.12 27.27 19.48
C THR A 312 -11.89 26.36 19.51
N ASN A 313 -10.89 26.67 20.33
CA ASN A 313 -9.69 25.85 20.47
C ASN A 313 -10.01 24.46 21.02
N VAL A 314 -10.85 24.36 22.06
CA VAL A 314 -11.33 23.07 22.60
C VAL A 314 -12.07 22.27 21.54
N SER A 315 -12.93 22.92 20.73
CA SER A 315 -13.64 22.24 19.63
C SER A 315 -12.68 21.71 18.56
N ASN A 316 -11.64 22.48 18.22
CA ASN A 316 -10.61 22.06 17.28
C ASN A 316 -9.75 20.91 17.84
N ILE A 317 -9.35 20.98 19.10
CA ILE A 317 -8.63 19.90 19.80
C ILE A 317 -9.47 18.62 19.80
N ASN A 318 -10.77 18.70 20.13
CA ASN A 318 -11.66 17.55 20.09
C ASN A 318 -11.76 16.93 18.70
N ARG A 319 -11.86 17.76 17.65
CA ARG A 319 -11.89 17.28 16.25
C ARG A 319 -10.58 16.59 15.86
N ASP A 320 -9.44 17.20 16.17
CA ASP A 320 -8.12 16.64 15.85
C ASP A 320 -7.85 15.33 16.61
N LEU A 321 -8.22 15.29 17.91
CA LEU A 321 -8.10 14.09 18.74
C LEU A 321 -8.98 12.95 18.19
N THR A 322 -10.22 13.26 17.80
CA THR A 322 -11.14 12.29 17.19
C THR A 322 -10.57 11.74 15.88
N SER A 323 -10.03 12.61 15.01
CA SER A 323 -9.39 12.18 13.77
C SER A 323 -8.15 11.29 14.01
N LYS A 324 -7.30 11.64 14.96
CA LYS A 324 -6.12 10.82 15.33
C LYS A 324 -6.51 9.47 15.92
N ILE A 325 -7.52 9.43 16.79
CA ILE A 325 -8.05 8.18 17.35
C ILE A 325 -8.56 7.27 16.22
N ASN A 326 -9.35 7.81 15.29
CA ASN A 326 -9.88 7.03 14.18
C ASN A 326 -8.77 6.52 13.26
N SER A 327 -7.79 7.37 12.91
CA SER A 327 -6.65 6.95 12.08
C SER A 327 -5.82 5.84 12.75
N ASN A 328 -5.57 5.95 14.06
CA ASN A 328 -4.85 4.92 14.81
C ASN A 328 -5.65 3.62 14.93
N LEU A 329 -6.97 3.72 15.11
CA LEU A 329 -7.88 2.57 15.14
C LEU A 329 -7.87 1.82 13.79
N ASP A 330 -7.88 2.56 12.68
CA ASP A 330 -7.83 1.96 11.34
C ASP A 330 -6.47 1.32 11.06
N ALA A 331 -5.37 1.97 11.46
CA ALA A 331 -4.04 1.36 11.38
C ALA A 331 -3.94 0.07 12.20
N ALA A 332 -4.48 0.06 13.43
CA ALA A 332 -4.51 -1.13 14.28
C ALA A 332 -5.35 -2.26 13.68
N LYS A 333 -6.51 -1.95 13.08
CA LYS A 333 -7.34 -2.93 12.35
C LYS A 333 -6.60 -3.51 11.15
N SER A 334 -5.91 -2.67 10.37
CA SER A 334 -5.10 -3.12 9.23
C SER A 334 -3.99 -4.06 9.71
N PHE A 335 -3.24 -3.67 10.73
CA PHE A 335 -2.17 -4.50 11.30
C PHE A 335 -2.68 -5.84 11.83
N ALA A 336 -3.82 -5.85 12.52
CA ALA A 336 -4.46 -7.09 12.99
C ALA A 336 -4.88 -7.99 11.82
N THR A 337 -5.41 -7.39 10.74
CA THR A 337 -5.80 -8.11 9.52
C THR A 337 -4.58 -8.71 8.82
N ASP A 338 -3.48 -7.96 8.72
CA ASP A 338 -2.22 -8.42 8.14
C ASP A 338 -1.62 -9.59 8.95
N ILE A 339 -1.60 -9.49 10.28
CA ILE A 339 -1.16 -10.59 11.15
C ILE A 339 -2.03 -11.83 10.96
N ALA A 340 -3.36 -11.67 10.95
CA ALA A 340 -4.29 -12.78 10.77
C ALA A 340 -4.08 -13.47 9.40
N THR A 341 -3.90 -12.65 8.36
CA THR A 341 -3.67 -13.13 6.99
C THR A 341 -2.33 -13.84 6.86
N ASN A 342 -1.26 -13.30 7.45
CA ASN A 342 0.06 -13.93 7.44
C ASN A 342 0.09 -15.23 8.23
N LYS A 343 -0.56 -15.30 9.41
CA LYS A 343 -0.71 -16.57 10.15
C LYS A 343 -1.51 -17.61 9.36
N ALA A 344 -2.62 -17.20 8.74
CA ALA A 344 -3.42 -18.11 7.92
C ALA A 344 -2.64 -18.62 6.71
N ASN A 345 -1.89 -17.76 6.02
CA ASN A 345 -1.04 -18.13 4.89
C ASN A 345 0.10 -19.06 5.33
N THR A 346 0.73 -18.79 6.48
CA THR A 346 1.78 -19.66 7.03
C THR A 346 1.23 -21.04 7.37
N ALA A 347 0.11 -21.11 8.10
CA ALA A 347 -0.53 -22.39 8.43
C ALA A 347 -0.98 -23.16 7.18
N LYS A 348 -1.49 -22.45 6.16
CA LYS A 348 -1.83 -23.05 4.86
C LYS A 348 -0.59 -23.63 4.18
N GLN A 349 0.53 -22.90 4.16
CA GLN A 349 1.77 -23.37 3.55
C GLN A 349 2.37 -24.56 4.32
N GLU A 350 2.35 -24.54 5.65
CA GLU A 350 2.78 -25.65 6.49
C GLU A 350 1.93 -26.91 6.24
N ALA A 351 0.61 -26.75 6.13
CA ALA A 351 -0.30 -27.85 5.81
C ALA A 351 -0.02 -28.44 4.41
N ILE A 352 0.23 -27.59 3.40
CA ILE A 352 0.62 -28.01 2.05
C ILE A 352 1.95 -28.78 2.09
N ASN A 353 2.97 -28.24 2.76
CA ASN A 353 4.29 -28.87 2.85
C ASN A 353 4.21 -30.23 3.56
N SER A 354 3.41 -30.33 4.63
CA SER A 354 3.17 -31.59 5.34
C SER A 354 2.41 -32.60 4.47
N ALA A 355 1.41 -32.16 3.71
CA ALA A 355 0.66 -33.02 2.80
C ALA A 355 1.54 -33.55 1.66
N ASN A 356 2.37 -32.70 1.06
CA ASN A 356 3.33 -33.09 0.02
C ASN A 356 4.35 -34.09 0.57
N SER A 357 4.93 -33.79 1.74
CA SER A 357 5.89 -34.72 2.38
C SER A 357 5.27 -36.08 2.68
N HIS A 358 3.98 -36.11 3.09
CA HIS A 358 3.25 -37.36 3.31
C HIS A 358 2.97 -38.10 2.01
N ALA A 359 2.56 -37.39 0.95
CA ALA A 359 2.30 -37.97 -0.37
C ALA A 359 3.57 -38.56 -0.97
N ASP A 360 4.70 -37.85 -0.90
CA ASP A 360 6.01 -38.33 -1.36
C ASP A 360 6.45 -39.58 -0.61
N ASN A 361 6.24 -39.62 0.70
CA ASN A 361 6.58 -40.79 1.52
C ASN A 361 5.69 -42.00 1.19
N ILE A 362 4.38 -41.80 0.98
CA ILE A 362 3.47 -42.86 0.51
C ILE A 362 3.90 -43.36 -0.88
N ALA A 363 4.21 -42.47 -1.80
CA ALA A 363 4.64 -42.82 -3.15
C ALA A 363 5.94 -43.64 -3.13
N ALA A 364 6.93 -43.21 -2.35
CA ALA A 364 8.19 -43.93 -2.15
C ALA A 364 7.96 -45.32 -1.50
N THR A 365 7.08 -45.39 -0.51
CA THR A 365 6.74 -46.66 0.16
C THR A 365 6.04 -47.62 -0.79
N LYS A 366 5.05 -47.14 -1.57
CA LYS A 366 4.32 -47.95 -2.54
C LYS A 366 5.19 -48.41 -3.71
N ALA A 367 6.10 -47.56 -4.18
CA ALA A 367 7.10 -47.94 -5.17
C ALA A 367 8.03 -49.06 -4.63
N THR A 368 8.44 -48.95 -3.37
CA THR A 368 9.28 -49.97 -2.71
C THR A 368 8.52 -51.28 -2.50
N GLU A 369 7.26 -51.23 -2.06
CA GLU A 369 6.40 -52.42 -1.94
C GLU A 369 6.17 -53.09 -3.31
N ALA A 370 5.87 -52.32 -4.35
CA ALA A 370 5.68 -52.85 -5.70
C ALA A 370 6.96 -53.51 -6.23
N LEU A 371 8.12 -52.89 -6.01
CA LEU A 371 9.41 -53.46 -6.36
C LEU A 371 9.70 -54.76 -5.60
N ASN A 372 9.40 -54.80 -4.31
CA ASN A 372 9.61 -56.00 -3.48
C ASN A 372 8.65 -57.13 -3.87
N ASN A 373 7.39 -56.82 -4.17
CA ASN A 373 6.43 -57.79 -4.67
C ASN A 373 6.85 -58.33 -6.06
N ALA A 374 7.32 -57.46 -6.96
CA ALA A 374 7.84 -57.88 -8.26
C ALA A 374 9.08 -58.78 -8.12
N LYS A 375 10.00 -58.44 -7.21
CA LYS A 375 11.16 -59.30 -6.88
C LYS A 375 10.72 -60.64 -6.30
N ALA A 376 9.77 -60.65 -5.38
CA ALA A 376 9.24 -61.88 -4.77
C ALA A 376 8.57 -62.80 -5.81
N TYR A 377 7.74 -62.22 -6.70
CA TYR A 377 7.13 -62.96 -7.80
C TYR A 377 8.18 -63.51 -8.77
N THR A 378 9.13 -62.67 -9.20
CA THR A 378 10.22 -63.09 -10.10
C THR A 378 11.06 -64.22 -9.48
N ASN A 379 11.38 -64.12 -8.19
CA ASN A 379 12.10 -65.18 -7.48
C ASN A 379 11.29 -66.48 -7.37
N ALA A 380 9.98 -66.40 -7.16
CA ALA A 380 9.10 -67.57 -7.14
C ALA A 380 9.04 -68.25 -8.52
N GLU A 381 8.95 -67.47 -9.61
CA GLU A 381 9.02 -67.98 -10.98
C GLU A 381 10.38 -68.60 -11.29
N ILE A 382 11.49 -67.94 -10.92
CA ILE A 382 12.85 -68.50 -11.04
C ILE A 382 12.97 -69.81 -10.28
N THR A 383 12.44 -69.89 -9.07
CA THR A 383 12.45 -71.13 -8.27
C THR A 383 11.66 -72.23 -8.97
N THR A 384 10.49 -71.90 -9.52
CA THR A 384 9.65 -72.84 -10.27
C THR A 384 10.36 -73.34 -11.53
N VAL A 385 11.00 -72.45 -12.29
CA VAL A 385 11.79 -72.79 -13.47
C VAL A 385 12.99 -73.64 -13.09
N ASN A 386 13.75 -73.27 -12.05
CA ASN A 386 14.87 -74.07 -11.55
C ASN A 386 14.42 -75.47 -11.13
N THR A 387 13.27 -75.60 -10.49
CA THR A 387 12.71 -76.91 -10.12
C THR A 387 12.36 -77.73 -11.35
N LYS A 388 11.76 -77.11 -12.38
CA LYS A 388 11.48 -77.77 -13.67
C LYS A 388 12.76 -78.18 -14.40
N VAL A 389 13.77 -77.30 -14.43
CA VAL A 389 15.09 -77.59 -15.01
C VAL A 389 15.75 -78.74 -14.25
N HIS A 390 15.72 -78.75 -12.93
CA HIS A 390 16.31 -79.82 -12.12
C HIS A 390 15.59 -81.16 -12.32
N ASN A 391 14.27 -81.13 -12.48
CA ASN A 391 13.49 -82.33 -12.83
C ASN A 391 13.81 -82.81 -14.25
N LEU A 392 14.03 -81.90 -15.20
CA LEU A 392 14.47 -82.23 -16.55
C LEU A 392 15.91 -82.77 -16.58
N GLU A 393 16.83 -82.16 -15.83
CA GLU A 393 18.20 -82.63 -15.64
C GLU A 393 18.20 -84.05 -15.05
N SER A 394 17.40 -84.28 -14.01
CA SER A 394 17.20 -85.61 -13.43
C SER A 394 16.61 -86.60 -14.44
N GLY A 395 15.62 -86.18 -15.23
CA GLY A 395 15.05 -87.00 -16.30
C GLY A 395 16.04 -87.31 -17.43
N ILE A 396 16.90 -86.35 -17.77
CA ILE A 396 17.98 -86.51 -18.75
C ILE A 396 19.06 -87.43 -18.22
N ASP A 397 19.45 -87.32 -16.94
CA ASP A 397 20.44 -88.23 -16.33
C ASP A 397 19.87 -89.65 -16.22
N ILE A 398 18.59 -89.81 -15.86
CA ILE A 398 17.90 -91.11 -15.91
C ILE A 398 17.89 -91.66 -17.34
N LEU A 399 17.54 -90.85 -18.35
CA LEU A 399 17.57 -91.28 -19.76
C LEU A 399 18.99 -91.61 -20.23
N LYS A 400 19.99 -90.84 -19.82
CA LYS A 400 21.41 -91.07 -20.10
C LYS A 400 21.89 -92.37 -19.47
N ASP A 401 21.51 -92.67 -18.23
CA ASP A 401 21.82 -93.94 -17.57
C ASP A 401 21.01 -95.12 -18.13
N GLN A 402 19.78 -94.89 -18.56
CA GLN A 402 18.97 -95.87 -19.30
C GLN A 402 19.55 -96.16 -20.69
N ILE A 403 20.07 -95.16 -21.40
CA ILE A 403 20.75 -95.34 -22.70
C ILE A 403 22.09 -96.06 -22.49
N LYS A 404 22.84 -95.68 -21.45
CA LYS A 404 24.10 -96.33 -21.05
C LYS A 404 23.90 -97.78 -20.57
N SER A 405 22.71 -98.15 -20.09
CA SER A 405 22.34 -99.52 -19.72
C SER A 405 21.55 -100.31 -20.78
N LYS A 406 20.91 -99.67 -21.76
CA LYS A 406 20.23 -100.34 -22.90
C LYS A 406 21.08 -100.46 -24.17
N VAL A 407 22.22 -99.78 -24.26
CA VAL A 407 23.16 -99.90 -25.39
C VAL A 407 24.54 -100.25 -24.83
N SER A 408 24.68 -101.45 -24.29
CA SER A 408 25.99 -102.08 -24.16
C SER A 408 26.35 -102.70 -25.52
N GLN A 409 27.62 -102.68 -25.92
CA GLN A 409 28.10 -103.43 -27.10
C GLN A 409 27.66 -104.91 -27.01
N SER A 410 27.45 -105.44 -25.80
CA SER A 410 26.99 -106.81 -25.55
C SER A 410 25.53 -107.08 -25.94
N ASP A 411 24.64 -106.09 -25.93
CA ASP A 411 23.23 -106.26 -26.31
C ASP A 411 23.04 -106.20 -27.83
N ILE A 412 23.90 -105.44 -28.52
CA ILE A 412 24.00 -105.43 -29.98
C ILE A 412 24.54 -106.78 -30.47
N ASP A 413 25.61 -107.30 -29.86
CA ASP A 413 26.22 -108.59 -30.24
C ASP A 413 25.33 -109.80 -29.88
N LYS A 414 24.52 -109.71 -28.79
CA LYS A 414 23.48 -110.72 -28.48
C LYS A 414 22.34 -110.72 -29.48
N SER A 415 21.90 -109.56 -29.94
CA SER A 415 20.78 -109.45 -30.89
C SER A 415 21.15 -109.93 -32.30
N ILE A 416 22.43 -109.81 -32.69
CA ILE A 416 22.94 -110.31 -33.99
C ILE A 416 23.22 -111.81 -33.94
N SER A 417 23.63 -112.37 -32.79
CA SER A 417 23.89 -113.81 -32.61
C SER A 417 22.65 -114.67 -32.37
N THR A 418 21.46 -114.05 -32.20
CA THR A 418 20.18 -114.73 -31.95
C THR A 418 19.19 -114.67 -33.12
N ILE A 419 19.61 -114.21 -34.31
CA ILE A 419 18.81 -114.37 -35.53
C ILE A 419 18.78 -115.86 -35.91
N GLN A 420 17.78 -116.54 -35.36
CA GLN A 420 17.48 -117.93 -35.56
C GLN A 420 16.69 -118.07 -36.88
N ILE A 421 17.29 -118.65 -37.91
CA ILE A 421 16.62 -118.92 -39.19
C ILE A 421 15.78 -120.20 -39.04
N GLY A 422 14.49 -120.03 -38.76
CA GLY A 422 13.47 -121.07 -38.82
C GLY A 422 12.67 -121.27 -37.54
N GLY A 423 11.36 -121.00 -37.60
CA GLY A 423 10.46 -121.09 -36.45
C GLY A 423 8.98 -120.92 -36.80
N ARG A 424 8.65 -120.25 -37.92
CA ARG A 424 7.28 -120.18 -38.43
C ARG A 424 6.85 -121.55 -38.93
N ASN A 425 5.81 -122.10 -38.31
CA ASN A 425 5.13 -123.28 -38.84
C ASN A 425 4.37 -122.88 -40.11
N LEU A 426 4.65 -123.58 -41.20
CA LEU A 426 4.02 -123.40 -42.51
C LEU A 426 2.82 -124.33 -42.70
N PHE A 427 2.59 -125.27 -41.78
CA PHE A 427 1.38 -126.09 -41.80
C PHE A 427 0.26 -125.45 -40.96
N LEU A 428 -0.85 -125.12 -41.63
CA LEU A 428 -2.10 -124.64 -41.04
C LEU A 428 -2.85 -125.79 -40.34
N ASP A 429 -3.63 -125.50 -39.30
CA ASP A 429 -4.42 -126.50 -38.55
C ASP A 429 -3.61 -127.71 -38.06
N SER A 430 -2.32 -127.50 -37.81
CA SER A 430 -1.36 -128.58 -37.54
C SER A 430 -1.36 -129.08 -36.10
N ASP A 431 -2.21 -128.48 -35.25
CA ASP A 431 -2.56 -128.91 -33.90
C ASP A 431 -3.69 -129.93 -33.86
N LEU A 432 -4.28 -130.24 -35.03
CA LEU A 432 -5.33 -131.22 -35.23
C LEU A 432 -6.58 -131.03 -34.34
N GLN A 433 -6.92 -129.80 -33.90
CA GLN A 433 -8.08 -129.55 -33.02
C GLN A 433 -9.46 -129.79 -33.68
N ILE A 434 -9.59 -129.66 -35.00
CA ILE A 434 -10.88 -129.78 -35.70
C ILE A 434 -11.03 -131.18 -36.33
N CYS A 435 -11.54 -132.12 -35.53
CA CYS A 435 -11.78 -133.52 -35.91
C CYS A 435 -13.09 -133.72 -36.69
N THR A 436 -13.24 -133.10 -37.86
CA THR A 436 -14.17 -133.55 -38.93
C THR A 436 -13.82 -132.81 -40.22
N LYS A 437 -13.03 -133.44 -41.10
CA LYS A 437 -12.44 -132.82 -42.31
C LYS A 437 -11.60 -131.57 -41.96
N SER A 438 -10.40 -131.75 -41.43
CA SER A 438 -9.43 -130.65 -41.38
C SER A 438 -9.28 -130.09 -42.80
N LYS A 439 -9.71 -128.83 -43.01
CA LYS A 439 -9.90 -128.24 -44.36
C LYS A 439 -8.60 -128.20 -45.16
N ASN A 440 -7.47 -128.23 -44.48
CA ASN A 440 -6.15 -128.05 -45.05
C ASN A 440 -5.30 -129.34 -45.11
N TRP A 441 -5.75 -130.44 -44.49
CA TRP A 441 -5.01 -131.71 -44.48
C TRP A 441 -5.68 -132.78 -45.35
N PHE A 442 -4.87 -133.56 -46.07
CA PHE A 442 -5.32 -134.71 -46.85
C PHE A 442 -4.81 -136.02 -46.25
N ASP A 443 -5.64 -137.06 -46.32
CA ASP A 443 -5.30 -138.44 -45.97
C ASP A 443 -5.98 -139.42 -46.94
N ASN A 444 -5.49 -140.66 -47.03
CA ASN A 444 -6.07 -141.69 -47.92
C ASN A 444 -6.95 -142.74 -47.20
N PHE A 445 -7.14 -142.64 -45.88
CA PHE A 445 -7.82 -143.70 -45.12
C PHE A 445 -8.76 -143.22 -44.00
N LYS A 446 -9.18 -141.94 -43.98
CA LYS A 446 -10.03 -141.34 -42.92
C LYS A 446 -9.41 -141.52 -41.53
N SER A 447 -8.36 -140.76 -41.25
CA SER A 447 -7.69 -140.80 -39.94
C SER A 447 -8.66 -140.47 -38.79
N LEU A 448 -8.62 -141.28 -37.73
CA LEU A 448 -9.24 -140.95 -36.44
C LEU A 448 -8.24 -140.08 -35.67
N VAL A 449 -8.56 -138.80 -35.51
CA VAL A 449 -7.83 -137.93 -34.59
C VAL A 449 -8.29 -138.23 -33.18
N THR A 450 -7.35 -138.51 -32.30
CA THR A 450 -7.60 -138.79 -30.88
C THR A 450 -6.92 -137.72 -30.03
N THR A 451 -7.57 -137.32 -28.95
CA THR A 451 -7.01 -136.39 -27.96
C THR A 451 -6.64 -137.15 -26.70
N GLU A 452 -5.39 -137.05 -26.28
CA GLU A 452 -4.88 -137.62 -25.02
C GLU A 452 -4.01 -136.54 -24.34
N ASN A 453 -4.26 -136.24 -23.06
CA ASN A 453 -3.46 -135.26 -22.28
C ASN A 453 -3.28 -133.89 -22.98
N ASN A 454 -4.36 -133.31 -23.51
CA ASN A 454 -4.34 -132.05 -24.29
C ASN A 454 -3.46 -132.07 -25.55
N LEU A 455 -3.08 -133.26 -26.04
CA LEU A 455 -2.38 -133.43 -27.31
C LEU A 455 -3.30 -134.17 -28.30
N ASN A 456 -3.56 -133.55 -29.45
CA ASN A 456 -4.27 -134.19 -30.55
C ASN A 456 -3.28 -134.89 -31.47
N TYR A 457 -3.55 -136.14 -31.84
CA TYR A 457 -2.72 -136.93 -32.73
C TYR A 457 -3.55 -137.75 -33.70
N ALA A 458 -2.99 -138.03 -34.88
CA ALA A 458 -3.58 -138.89 -35.90
C ALA A 458 -2.89 -140.27 -35.91
N THR A 459 -3.68 -141.36 -35.97
CA THR A 459 -3.15 -142.73 -36.02
C THR A 459 -3.06 -143.24 -37.46
N MET A 460 -1.89 -143.74 -37.87
CA MET A 460 -1.58 -144.33 -39.18
C MET A 460 -1.40 -145.86 -39.08
N ARG A 461 -1.96 -146.66 -40.01
CA ARG A 461 -1.92 -148.14 -39.95
C ARG A 461 -1.58 -148.83 -41.29
N GLY A 462 -0.54 -149.65 -41.37
CA GLY A 462 -0.25 -150.46 -42.57
C GLY A 462 0.42 -149.71 -43.73
N THR A 463 0.78 -150.44 -44.80
CA THR A 463 1.58 -149.91 -45.91
C THR A 463 0.80 -148.88 -46.74
N GLN A 464 1.44 -147.75 -47.07
CA GLN A 464 0.94 -146.66 -47.93
C GLN A 464 -0.03 -145.66 -47.28
N TRP A 465 -0.19 -145.65 -45.95
CA TRP A 465 -0.93 -144.56 -45.28
C TRP A 465 -0.14 -143.26 -45.33
N PHE A 466 -0.79 -142.16 -45.74
CA PHE A 466 -0.19 -140.83 -45.73
C PHE A 466 -1.08 -139.79 -45.04
N PHE A 467 -0.43 -138.80 -44.44
CA PHE A 467 -1.04 -137.59 -43.90
C PHE A 467 -0.20 -136.37 -44.32
N GLY A 468 -0.81 -135.35 -44.93
CA GLY A 468 -0.04 -134.21 -45.43
C GLY A 468 -0.87 -132.97 -45.79
N GLN A 469 -0.17 -131.90 -46.18
CA GLN A 469 -0.76 -130.62 -46.57
C GLN A 469 0.01 -130.01 -47.77
N TYR A 470 -0.68 -129.18 -48.56
CA TYR A 470 -0.06 -128.36 -49.59
C TYR A 470 0.57 -127.14 -48.96
N VAL A 471 1.84 -126.89 -49.26
CA VAL A 471 2.62 -125.79 -48.70
C VAL A 471 3.37 -125.06 -49.80
N GLU A 472 3.57 -123.76 -49.61
CA GLU A 472 4.36 -122.97 -50.54
C GLU A 472 5.84 -122.97 -50.15
N LEU A 473 6.72 -123.33 -51.11
CA LEU A 473 8.15 -123.47 -50.90
C LEU A 473 8.95 -122.62 -51.90
N GLU A 474 10.04 -122.03 -51.42
CA GLU A 474 10.94 -121.18 -52.18
C GLU A 474 12.18 -121.95 -52.64
N GLU A 475 12.54 -121.81 -53.91
CA GLU A 475 13.70 -122.49 -54.51
C GLU A 475 15.02 -122.04 -53.83
N GLY A 476 15.91 -122.99 -53.62
CA GLY A 476 17.21 -122.81 -52.94
C GLY A 476 17.12 -122.74 -51.42
N GLN A 477 15.92 -122.72 -50.83
CA GLN A 477 15.75 -122.61 -49.38
C GLN A 477 15.79 -123.97 -48.69
N THR A 478 16.34 -123.98 -47.47
CA THR A 478 16.34 -125.16 -46.60
C THR A 478 15.07 -125.17 -45.77
N TYR A 479 14.41 -126.32 -45.65
CA TYR A 479 13.23 -126.54 -44.82
C TYR A 479 13.45 -127.73 -43.90
N THR A 480 12.87 -127.68 -42.71
CA THR A 480 12.83 -128.79 -41.76
C THR A 480 11.37 -129.14 -41.49
N ALA A 481 11.00 -130.37 -41.82
CA ALA A 481 9.72 -130.95 -41.45
C ALA A 481 9.91 -131.77 -40.17
N SER A 482 9.01 -131.64 -39.20
CA SER A 482 9.05 -132.37 -37.95
C SER A 482 7.67 -132.74 -37.44
N CYS A 483 7.61 -133.77 -36.62
CA CYS A 483 6.42 -134.18 -35.89
C CYS A 483 6.83 -134.91 -34.61
N LEU A 484 5.89 -135.07 -33.68
CA LEU A 484 5.98 -136.10 -32.66
C LEU A 484 5.40 -137.39 -33.21
N ALA A 485 6.10 -138.51 -33.04
CA ALA A 485 5.58 -139.82 -33.39
C ALA A 485 5.89 -140.87 -32.32
N ARG A 486 5.00 -141.84 -32.16
CA ARG A 486 5.20 -143.03 -31.30
C ARG A 486 4.67 -144.28 -31.96
N VAL A 487 5.20 -145.44 -31.56
CA VAL A 487 4.56 -146.72 -31.87
C VAL A 487 3.26 -146.78 -31.07
N ASN A 488 2.14 -146.99 -31.75
CA ASN A 488 0.86 -147.18 -31.07
C ASN A 488 0.90 -148.53 -30.32
N LYS A 489 0.32 -148.58 -29.10
CA LYS A 489 0.32 -149.79 -28.26
C LYS A 489 -0.28 -151.03 -28.94
N ALA A 490 -1.14 -150.85 -29.93
CA ALA A 490 -1.74 -151.94 -30.71
C ALA A 490 -0.84 -152.51 -31.82
N SER A 491 0.34 -151.93 -32.09
CA SER A 491 1.26 -152.43 -33.13
C SER A 491 2.03 -153.67 -32.67
N GLN A 492 2.20 -154.64 -33.58
CA GLN A 492 3.02 -155.84 -33.32
C GLN A 492 4.52 -155.61 -33.50
N LEU A 493 4.93 -154.48 -34.10
CA LEU A 493 6.32 -154.11 -34.29
C LEU A 493 6.77 -153.08 -33.25
N LYS A 494 8.05 -153.14 -32.85
CA LYS A 494 8.69 -152.18 -31.90
C LYS A 494 9.54 -151.11 -32.60
N SER A 495 9.43 -151.02 -33.92
CA SER A 495 10.09 -150.01 -34.76
C SER A 495 9.24 -149.79 -36.02
N PHE A 496 9.29 -148.59 -36.60
CA PHE A 496 8.64 -148.27 -37.87
C PHE A 496 9.53 -147.38 -38.74
N LEU A 497 9.26 -147.36 -40.05
CA LEU A 497 9.85 -146.41 -40.98
C LEU A 497 8.82 -145.33 -41.33
N LEU A 498 9.06 -144.10 -40.88
CA LEU A 498 8.26 -142.93 -41.26
C LEU A 498 9.01 -142.15 -42.33
N HIS A 499 8.37 -141.99 -43.48
CA HIS A 499 8.93 -141.31 -44.63
C HIS A 499 8.31 -139.93 -44.71
N ILE A 500 9.13 -138.90 -44.97
CA ILE A 500 8.62 -137.61 -45.44
C ILE A 500 8.81 -137.61 -46.94
N LYS A 501 7.71 -137.62 -47.68
CA LYS A 501 7.71 -137.68 -49.14
C LYS A 501 7.10 -136.40 -49.72
N LEU A 502 7.72 -135.97 -50.81
CA LEU A 502 7.32 -134.84 -51.63
C LEU A 502 6.88 -135.39 -52.99
N ASP A 503 5.75 -134.91 -53.53
CA ASP A 503 5.17 -135.45 -54.76
C ASP A 503 5.94 -135.03 -56.03
N ALA A 504 6.55 -133.84 -56.08
CA ALA A 504 7.27 -133.38 -57.27
C ALA A 504 8.59 -134.11 -57.56
N ILE A 505 9.18 -134.82 -56.58
CA ILE A 505 10.42 -135.56 -56.76
C ILE A 505 10.11 -137.06 -56.84
N ALA A 506 9.92 -137.58 -58.06
CA ALA A 506 9.69 -139.01 -58.29
C ALA A 506 10.83 -139.85 -57.65
N ASN A 507 10.48 -140.63 -56.62
CA ASN A 507 11.34 -141.56 -55.88
C ASN A 507 12.36 -141.00 -54.88
N VAL A 508 12.20 -139.78 -54.34
CA VAL A 508 12.98 -139.39 -53.14
C VAL A 508 12.13 -139.59 -51.88
N ASP A 509 12.28 -140.77 -51.29
CA ASP A 509 11.83 -141.09 -49.95
C ASP A 509 12.92 -140.71 -48.96
N TYR A 510 12.67 -139.69 -48.14
CA TYR A 510 13.55 -139.41 -47.02
C TYR A 510 13.18 -140.35 -45.87
N VAL A 511 13.91 -141.46 -45.80
CA VAL A 511 13.69 -142.52 -44.83
C VAL A 511 14.27 -142.09 -43.49
N ILE A 512 13.39 -141.89 -42.50
CA ILE A 512 13.82 -141.73 -41.12
C ILE A 512 13.65 -143.08 -40.44
N ASN A 513 14.75 -143.84 -40.32
CA ASN A 513 14.77 -145.07 -39.55
C ASN A 513 15.03 -144.72 -38.08
N LYS A 514 13.99 -144.77 -37.25
CA LYS A 514 14.12 -144.51 -35.82
C LYS A 514 13.38 -145.57 -35.02
N ALA A 515 14.09 -146.25 -34.13
CA ALA A 515 13.49 -147.15 -33.15
C ALA A 515 12.65 -146.30 -32.19
N CYS A 516 11.33 -146.33 -32.38
CA CYS A 516 10.40 -145.54 -31.60
C CYS A 516 9.81 -146.41 -30.48
N THR A 517 9.73 -145.84 -29.28
CA THR A 517 9.04 -146.46 -28.15
C THR A 517 7.53 -146.16 -28.22
N ASP A 518 6.77 -146.61 -27.22
CA ASP A 518 5.36 -146.23 -27.02
C ASP A 518 5.19 -144.79 -26.47
N ASN A 519 6.27 -144.02 -26.38
CA ASN A 519 6.26 -142.60 -26.02
C ASN A 519 6.49 -141.72 -27.25
N PHE A 520 5.83 -140.57 -27.30
CA PHE A 520 6.02 -139.59 -28.38
C PHE A 520 7.47 -139.09 -28.39
N GLN A 521 8.13 -139.26 -29.53
CA GLN A 521 9.46 -138.76 -29.78
C GLN A 521 9.43 -137.81 -30.97
N ARG A 522 10.26 -136.77 -30.89
CA ARG A 522 10.40 -135.85 -32.00
C ARG A 522 11.18 -136.49 -33.15
N ILE A 523 10.56 -136.47 -34.31
CA ILE A 523 11.12 -136.86 -35.59
C ILE A 523 11.24 -135.61 -36.44
N SER A 524 12.38 -135.41 -37.07
CA SER A 524 12.60 -134.29 -37.97
C SER A 524 13.48 -134.67 -39.14
N TYR A 525 13.23 -134.03 -40.27
CA TYR A 525 14.04 -134.17 -41.47
C TYR A 525 14.22 -132.81 -42.14
N THR A 526 15.45 -132.54 -42.54
CA THR A 526 15.84 -131.30 -43.18
C THR A 526 16.18 -131.57 -44.64
N PHE A 527 15.59 -130.77 -45.53
CA PHE A 527 15.80 -130.85 -46.98
C PHE A 527 16.01 -129.47 -47.57
N VAL A 528 16.70 -129.42 -48.71
CA VAL A 528 16.80 -128.21 -49.54
C VAL A 528 15.78 -128.33 -50.66
N TRP A 529 14.93 -127.32 -50.83
CA TRP A 529 13.99 -127.27 -51.94
C TRP A 529 14.69 -126.72 -53.18
N SER A 530 14.85 -127.55 -54.21
CA SER A 530 15.72 -127.27 -55.37
C SER A 530 14.95 -127.13 -56.69
N ARG A 531 13.64 -126.87 -56.63
CA ARG A 531 12.80 -126.75 -57.82
C ARG A 531 12.04 -125.42 -57.86
N ALA A 532 11.96 -124.85 -59.05
CA ALA A 532 11.05 -123.77 -59.39
C ALA A 532 9.60 -124.28 -59.45
N ASN A 533 8.95 -124.43 -58.30
CA ASN A 533 7.49 -124.53 -58.17
C ASN A 533 7.09 -124.07 -56.76
N ALA A 534 6.10 -123.17 -56.69
CA ALA A 534 5.75 -122.46 -55.46
C ALA A 534 4.75 -123.21 -54.58
N ARG A 535 4.18 -124.36 -54.96
CA ARG A 535 3.21 -125.11 -54.13
C ARG A 535 3.44 -126.61 -54.22
N GLU A 536 3.91 -127.21 -53.14
CA GLU A 536 4.32 -128.61 -53.05
C GLU A 536 3.44 -129.39 -52.07
N ARG A 537 3.27 -130.68 -52.35
CA ARG A 537 2.54 -131.59 -51.47
C ARG A 537 3.51 -132.38 -50.60
N ILE A 538 3.57 -132.07 -49.32
CA ILE A 538 4.42 -132.79 -48.36
C ILE A 538 3.55 -133.73 -47.54
N HIS A 539 3.95 -134.99 -47.45
CA HIS A 539 3.24 -135.98 -46.64
C HIS A 539 4.17 -136.89 -45.84
N PHE A 540 3.67 -137.24 -44.66
CA PHE A 540 4.22 -138.25 -43.77
C PHE A 540 3.61 -139.59 -44.15
N LEU A 541 4.44 -140.57 -44.53
CA LEU A 541 4.03 -141.85 -45.11
C LEU A 541 4.58 -143.03 -44.29
N LEU A 542 3.73 -144.01 -44.00
CA LEU A 542 4.12 -145.28 -43.36
C LEU A 542 4.30 -146.37 -44.42
N ARG A 543 5.46 -147.04 -44.44
CA ARG A 543 5.79 -148.10 -45.43
C ARG A 543 5.86 -149.52 -44.85
N ASP A 544 5.45 -149.71 -43.61
CA ASP A 544 5.48 -151.00 -42.94
C ASP A 544 4.07 -151.57 -42.77
N SER A 545 3.84 -152.77 -43.33
CA SER A 545 2.52 -153.43 -43.37
C SER A 545 1.97 -153.81 -41.99
N SER A 546 2.84 -153.92 -40.98
CA SER A 546 2.47 -154.42 -39.65
C SER A 546 2.63 -153.35 -38.55
N ALA A 547 3.07 -152.14 -38.91
CA ALA A 547 3.22 -151.01 -37.99
C ALA A 547 1.94 -150.18 -37.81
N ILE A 548 1.73 -149.66 -36.59
CA ILE A 548 0.71 -148.67 -36.25
C ILE A 548 1.40 -147.52 -35.53
N VAL A 549 1.24 -146.29 -36.01
CA VAL A 549 1.99 -145.11 -35.56
C VAL A 549 1.06 -143.95 -35.26
N ASP A 550 1.22 -143.29 -34.12
CA ASP A 550 0.52 -142.03 -33.84
C ASP A 550 1.43 -140.85 -34.19
N ILE A 551 0.90 -139.83 -34.88
CA ILE A 551 1.63 -138.60 -35.23
C ILE A 551 0.92 -137.35 -34.68
N ALA A 552 1.67 -136.41 -34.12
CA ALA A 552 1.16 -135.19 -33.49
C ALA A 552 2.11 -134.01 -33.72
N LEU A 553 1.65 -132.78 -33.42
CA LEU A 553 2.46 -131.55 -33.49
C LEU A 553 3.29 -131.45 -34.77
N ILE A 554 2.60 -131.54 -35.91
CA ILE A 554 3.27 -131.55 -37.21
C ILE A 554 3.70 -130.12 -37.53
N LYS A 555 4.95 -129.93 -37.92
CA LYS A 555 5.51 -128.62 -38.23
C LYS A 555 6.40 -128.68 -39.45
N LEU A 556 6.23 -127.72 -40.35
CA LEU A 556 7.18 -127.44 -41.41
C LEU A 556 7.72 -126.03 -41.20
N GLU A 557 9.03 -125.85 -41.24
CA GLU A 557 9.64 -124.55 -41.04
C GLU A 557 10.82 -124.34 -41.98
N LYS A 558 11.02 -123.10 -42.44
CA LYS A 558 12.16 -122.71 -43.28
C LYS A 558 13.41 -122.60 -42.41
N GLY A 559 14.38 -123.47 -42.60
CA GLY A 559 15.61 -123.53 -41.81
C GLY A 559 16.16 -124.95 -41.75
N ASN A 560 17.37 -125.09 -41.23
CA ASN A 560 18.08 -126.38 -41.13
C ASN A 560 17.94 -127.07 -39.77
N LYS A 561 17.11 -126.52 -38.87
CA LYS A 561 16.93 -127.01 -37.51
C LYS A 561 15.45 -127.09 -37.17
N ALA A 562 15.07 -128.17 -36.52
CA ALA A 562 13.71 -128.38 -36.03
C ALA A 562 13.51 -127.59 -34.72
N THR A 563 12.54 -126.67 -34.64
CA THR A 563 12.17 -125.91 -33.42
C THR A 563 10.82 -126.35 -32.86
N ASP A 564 10.57 -126.14 -31.56
CA ASP A 564 9.34 -126.62 -30.92
C ASP A 564 8.07 -126.17 -31.65
N TRP A 565 7.03 -126.99 -31.58
CA TRP A 565 5.82 -126.75 -32.34
C TRP A 565 5.13 -125.45 -31.91
N SER A 566 4.62 -124.70 -32.90
CA SER A 566 3.75 -123.54 -32.72
C SER A 566 2.63 -123.60 -33.78
N PRO A 567 1.44 -123.04 -33.52
CA PRO A 567 0.41 -122.91 -34.55
C PRO A 567 0.92 -121.98 -35.67
N ALA A 568 0.30 -122.06 -36.84
CA ALA A 568 0.57 -121.07 -37.88
C ALA A 568 0.01 -119.71 -37.42
N PRO A 569 0.72 -118.58 -37.65
CA PRO A 569 0.26 -117.24 -37.25
C PRO A 569 -1.15 -116.90 -37.74
N GLU A 570 -1.55 -117.47 -38.88
CA GLU A 570 -2.86 -117.35 -39.49
C GLU A 570 -4.00 -117.86 -38.59
N ASP A 571 -3.73 -118.83 -37.71
CA ASP A 571 -4.72 -119.44 -36.81
C ASP A 571 -5.10 -118.51 -35.63
N VAL A 572 -4.24 -117.51 -35.30
CA VAL A 572 -4.37 -116.65 -34.10
C VAL A 572 -5.14 -115.34 -34.37
N ASN A 573 -5.18 -114.87 -35.62
CA ASN A 573 -5.71 -113.54 -35.97
C ASN A 573 -7.25 -113.41 -35.81
N THR A 574 -7.98 -114.52 -35.81
CA THR A 574 -9.44 -114.55 -35.69
C THR A 574 -9.92 -114.19 -34.28
N LEU A 575 -9.14 -114.49 -33.22
CA LEU A 575 -9.49 -114.24 -31.82
C LEU A 575 -9.50 -112.75 -31.43
N VAL A 576 -8.67 -111.96 -32.12
CA VAL A 576 -8.50 -110.51 -31.87
C VAL A 576 -9.73 -109.72 -32.31
N THR A 577 -10.43 -110.18 -33.35
CA THR A 577 -11.60 -109.49 -33.94
C THR A 577 -12.81 -109.50 -32.99
N ASP A 578 -12.99 -110.55 -32.19
CA ASP A 578 -14.13 -110.64 -31.26
C ASP A 578 -13.96 -109.79 -29.99
N SER A 579 -12.72 -109.50 -29.58
CA SER A 579 -12.44 -108.63 -28.43
C SER A 579 -12.81 -107.16 -28.68
N ILE A 580 -12.82 -106.71 -29.95
CA ILE A 580 -13.16 -105.34 -30.34
C ILE A 580 -14.66 -105.06 -30.14
N LYS A 581 -15.55 -106.04 -30.39
CA LYS A 581 -17.01 -105.89 -30.21
C LYS A 581 -17.43 -105.63 -28.76
N ILE A 582 -16.68 -106.15 -27.79
CA ILE A 582 -16.98 -105.96 -26.35
C ILE A 582 -16.68 -104.52 -25.90
N VAL A 583 -15.68 -103.89 -26.50
CA VAL A 583 -15.29 -102.50 -26.17
C VAL A 583 -16.34 -101.50 -26.65
N ASP A 584 -16.92 -101.71 -27.84
CA ASP A 584 -18.00 -100.86 -28.37
C ASP A 584 -19.25 -100.88 -27.48
N SER A 585 -19.60 -102.04 -26.90
CA SER A 585 -20.72 -102.14 -25.96
C SER A 585 -20.51 -101.30 -24.70
N LYS A 586 -19.29 -101.28 -24.14
CA LYS A 586 -18.98 -100.49 -22.92
C LYS A 586 -19.01 -98.99 -23.16
N ILE A 587 -18.65 -98.54 -24.37
CA ILE A 587 -18.71 -97.11 -24.74
C ILE A 587 -20.17 -96.63 -24.79
N SER A 588 -21.09 -97.48 -25.27
CA SER A 588 -22.53 -97.16 -25.29
C SER A 588 -23.10 -96.94 -23.88
N ASP A 589 -22.71 -97.76 -22.90
CA ASP A 589 -23.19 -97.63 -21.51
C ASP A 589 -22.74 -96.33 -20.85
N VAL A 590 -21.49 -95.91 -21.08
CA VAL A 590 -20.96 -94.63 -20.58
C VAL A 590 -21.74 -93.44 -21.15
N SER A 591 -22.08 -93.49 -22.43
CA SER A 591 -22.87 -92.44 -23.11
C SER A 591 -24.25 -92.26 -22.47
N SER A 592 -24.89 -93.36 -22.05
CA SER A 592 -26.18 -93.31 -21.36
C SER A 592 -26.09 -92.65 -19.98
N SER A 593 -25.01 -92.93 -19.22
CA SER A 593 -24.78 -92.36 -17.89
C SER A 593 -24.54 -90.85 -17.93
N VAL A 594 -23.81 -90.37 -18.95
CA VAL A 594 -23.59 -88.92 -19.18
C VAL A 594 -24.90 -88.20 -19.48
N THR A 595 -25.81 -88.84 -20.23
CA THR A 595 -27.13 -88.28 -20.55
C THR A 595 -28.00 -88.13 -19.29
N GLN A 596 -27.98 -89.11 -18.39
CA GLN A 596 -28.71 -89.05 -17.11
C GLN A 596 -28.17 -87.94 -16.19
N LEU A 597 -26.85 -87.76 -16.12
CA LEU A 597 -26.23 -86.68 -15.36
C LEU A 597 -26.65 -85.29 -15.87
N ARG A 598 -26.69 -85.10 -17.20
CA ARG A 598 -27.15 -83.84 -17.81
C ARG A 598 -28.60 -83.51 -17.42
N ASP A 599 -29.48 -84.50 -17.42
CA ASP A 599 -30.91 -84.30 -17.12
C ASP A 599 -31.13 -84.00 -15.62
N SER A 600 -30.33 -84.59 -14.74
CA SER A 600 -30.30 -84.26 -13.30
C SER A 600 -29.87 -82.82 -13.05
N VAL A 601 -28.76 -82.38 -13.65
CA VAL A 601 -28.26 -81.00 -13.53
C VAL A 601 -29.29 -79.98 -14.05
N THR A 602 -29.98 -80.31 -15.13
CA THR A 602 -31.05 -79.45 -15.69
C THR A 602 -32.22 -79.33 -14.71
N THR A 603 -32.53 -80.38 -13.95
CA THR A 603 -33.59 -80.38 -12.94
C THR A 603 -33.20 -79.52 -11.73
N ASP A 604 -31.95 -79.62 -11.28
CA ASP A 604 -31.43 -78.78 -10.19
C ASP A 604 -31.43 -77.30 -10.55
N ILE A 605 -31.09 -76.95 -11.80
CA ILE A 605 -31.17 -75.56 -12.30
C ILE A 605 -32.61 -75.03 -12.24
N ARG A 606 -33.62 -75.82 -12.61
CA ARG A 606 -35.03 -75.40 -12.51
C ARG A 606 -35.46 -75.20 -11.05
N ALA A 607 -34.99 -76.05 -10.13
CA ALA A 607 -35.26 -75.91 -8.70
C ALA A 607 -34.62 -74.64 -8.11
N ILE A 608 -33.38 -74.32 -8.50
CA ILE A 608 -32.68 -73.09 -8.11
C ILE A 608 -33.43 -71.85 -8.63
N ASN A 609 -33.89 -71.86 -9.88
CA ASN A 609 -34.64 -70.74 -10.45
C ASN A 609 -35.97 -70.52 -9.71
N SER A 610 -36.68 -71.59 -9.36
CA SER A 610 -37.91 -71.50 -8.56
C SER A 610 -37.65 -70.93 -7.15
N LYS A 611 -36.55 -71.35 -6.51
CA LYS A 611 -36.12 -70.83 -5.20
C LYS A 611 -35.69 -69.35 -5.28
N THR A 612 -35.06 -68.95 -6.38
CA THR A 612 -34.71 -67.55 -6.67
C THR A 612 -35.97 -66.69 -6.80
N HIS A 613 -36.99 -67.17 -7.51
CA HIS A 613 -38.27 -66.47 -7.64
C HIS A 613 -39.03 -66.35 -6.30
N SER A 614 -38.94 -67.37 -5.45
CA SER A 614 -39.48 -67.32 -4.08
C SER A 614 -38.74 -66.30 -3.19
N ILE A 615 -37.42 -66.18 -3.34
CA ILE A 615 -36.60 -65.15 -2.67
C ILE A 615 -36.96 -63.75 -3.19
N GLU A 616 -37.14 -63.57 -4.49
CA GLU A 616 -37.61 -62.30 -5.10
C GLU A 616 -38.97 -61.87 -4.53
N THR A 617 -39.90 -62.83 -4.39
CA THR A 617 -41.23 -62.57 -3.81
C THR A 617 -41.16 -62.22 -2.32
N THR A 618 -40.25 -62.84 -1.57
CA THR A 618 -40.05 -62.60 -0.12
C THR A 618 -39.33 -61.28 0.16
N LEU A 619 -38.40 -60.87 -0.71
CA LEU A 619 -37.73 -59.57 -0.66
C LEU A 619 -38.67 -58.43 -1.07
N GLY A 620 -39.57 -58.65 -2.04
CA GLY A 620 -40.64 -57.70 -2.38
C GLY A 620 -41.67 -57.48 -1.25
N GLY A 621 -41.89 -58.49 -0.39
CA GLY A 621 -42.80 -58.41 0.75
C GLY A 621 -42.23 -57.72 2.00
N LYS A 622 -40.92 -57.81 2.26
CA LYS A 622 -40.30 -57.18 3.46
C LYS A 622 -39.98 -55.69 3.30
N ALA A 623 -39.83 -55.19 2.07
CA ALA A 623 -39.47 -53.80 1.82
C ALA A 623 -40.62 -52.77 2.00
N SER A 624 -41.88 -53.19 2.25
CA SER A 624 -43.03 -52.33 1.94
C SER A 624 -43.94 -51.81 3.07
N LYS A 625 -43.76 -52.10 4.38
CA LYS A 625 -44.77 -51.62 5.38
C LYS A 625 -44.33 -50.96 6.69
N GLN A 626 -43.08 -51.06 7.16
CA GLN A 626 -42.72 -50.44 8.46
C GLN A 626 -41.59 -49.42 8.36
N GLU A 627 -40.45 -49.76 7.77
CA GLU A 627 -39.34 -48.80 7.59
C GLU A 627 -39.65 -47.74 6.54
N VAL A 628 -40.32 -48.11 5.44
CA VAL A 628 -40.77 -47.15 4.41
C VAL A 628 -41.89 -46.25 4.91
N THR A 629 -42.77 -46.74 5.79
CA THR A 629 -43.82 -45.92 6.42
C THR A 629 -43.21 -44.91 7.39
N GLU A 630 -42.22 -45.31 8.19
CA GLU A 630 -41.50 -44.43 9.10
C GLU A 630 -40.68 -43.38 8.33
N VAL A 631 -39.99 -43.78 7.27
CA VAL A 631 -39.27 -42.86 6.39
C VAL A 631 -40.23 -41.93 5.65
N ASN A 632 -41.38 -42.40 5.17
CA ASN A 632 -42.40 -41.54 4.56
C ASN A 632 -43.00 -40.55 5.55
N ASN A 633 -43.23 -40.96 6.80
CA ASN A 633 -43.68 -40.04 7.85
C ASN A 633 -42.62 -38.99 8.15
N ARG A 634 -41.34 -39.38 8.27
CA ARG A 634 -40.22 -38.43 8.45
C ARG A 634 -40.07 -37.51 7.25
N VAL A 635 -40.20 -38.02 6.02
CA VAL A 635 -40.18 -37.21 4.79
C VAL A 635 -41.38 -36.27 4.73
N ALA A 636 -42.56 -36.68 5.19
CA ALA A 636 -43.74 -35.82 5.29
C ALA A 636 -43.55 -34.72 6.34
N THR A 637 -42.96 -35.03 7.49
CA THR A 637 -42.62 -34.03 8.53
C THR A 637 -41.53 -33.07 8.06
N ILE A 638 -40.49 -33.58 7.38
CA ILE A 638 -39.44 -32.77 6.77
C ILE A 638 -40.03 -31.89 5.67
N LYS A 639 -40.93 -32.41 4.83
CA LYS A 639 -41.63 -31.65 3.80
C LYS A 639 -42.50 -30.55 4.41
N ALA A 640 -43.27 -30.84 5.46
CA ALA A 640 -44.05 -29.82 6.15
C ALA A 640 -43.16 -28.74 6.80
N SER A 641 -42.03 -29.14 7.38
CA SER A 641 -41.04 -28.21 7.92
C SER A 641 -40.38 -27.37 6.83
N LEU A 642 -40.07 -27.99 5.68
CA LEU A 642 -39.51 -27.34 4.50
C LEU A 642 -40.50 -26.38 3.87
N ASP A 643 -41.77 -26.75 3.76
CA ASP A 643 -42.85 -25.89 3.24
C ASP A 643 -43.09 -24.71 4.20
N SER A 644 -43.02 -24.93 5.52
CA SER A 644 -43.08 -23.85 6.52
C SER A 644 -41.85 -22.92 6.46
N ILE A 645 -40.65 -23.47 6.30
CA ILE A 645 -39.43 -22.69 6.06
C ILE A 645 -39.56 -21.93 4.76
N THR A 646 -40.06 -22.55 3.69
CA THR A 646 -40.27 -21.92 2.38
C THR A 646 -41.26 -20.77 2.51
N GLN A 647 -42.39 -20.93 3.21
CA GLN A 647 -43.33 -19.85 3.48
C GLN A 647 -42.72 -18.72 4.32
N ARG A 648 -41.90 -19.06 5.33
CA ARG A 648 -41.19 -18.07 6.15
C ARG A 648 -40.13 -17.33 5.33
N VAL A 649 -39.43 -18.03 4.42
CA VAL A 649 -38.46 -17.45 3.49
C VAL A 649 -39.18 -16.56 2.49
N SER A 650 -40.25 -17.01 1.84
CA SER A 650 -41.07 -16.17 0.94
C SER A 650 -41.69 -14.96 1.64
N SER A 651 -42.08 -15.10 2.91
CA SER A 651 -42.53 -13.97 3.73
C SER A 651 -41.38 -13.01 4.05
N THR A 652 -40.18 -13.56 4.32
CA THR A 652 -38.96 -12.78 4.55
C THR A 652 -38.50 -12.08 3.28
N GLU A 653 -38.54 -12.74 2.13
CA GLU A 653 -38.28 -12.18 0.80
C GLU A 653 -39.30 -11.10 0.47
N SER A 654 -40.58 -11.31 0.73
CA SER A 654 -41.62 -10.28 0.53
C SER A 654 -41.41 -9.07 1.44
N LYS A 655 -40.99 -9.30 2.69
CA LYS A 655 -40.65 -8.25 3.66
C LYS A 655 -39.34 -7.54 3.28
N THR A 656 -38.39 -8.26 2.70
CA THR A 656 -37.13 -7.74 2.15
C THR A 656 -37.39 -6.91 0.91
N ASN A 657 -38.22 -7.39 -0.03
CA ASN A 657 -38.69 -6.63 -1.19
C ASN A 657 -39.48 -5.38 -0.77
N SER A 658 -40.28 -5.47 0.29
CA SER A 658 -40.98 -4.30 0.85
C SER A 658 -40.02 -3.32 1.51
N LEU A 659 -39.01 -3.80 2.24
CA LEU A 659 -37.94 -2.97 2.81
C LEU A 659 -37.09 -2.35 1.71
N GLU A 660 -36.74 -3.09 0.67
CA GLU A 660 -36.02 -2.63 -0.52
C GLU A 660 -36.86 -1.60 -1.29
N THR A 661 -38.16 -1.82 -1.45
CA THR A 661 -39.09 -0.84 -2.03
C THR A 661 -39.23 0.41 -1.14
N ASN A 662 -39.23 0.26 0.18
CA ASN A 662 -39.29 1.39 1.12
C ASN A 662 -37.96 2.15 1.24
N ILE A 663 -36.83 1.46 1.15
CA ILE A 663 -35.47 2.04 1.09
C ILE A 663 -35.31 2.75 -0.24
N ASN A 664 -35.67 2.11 -1.36
CA ASN A 664 -35.68 2.72 -2.68
C ASN A 664 -36.68 3.88 -2.74
N GLY A 665 -37.82 3.81 -2.05
CA GLY A 665 -38.83 4.88 -1.98
C GLY A 665 -38.44 6.07 -1.09
N LYS A 666 -37.73 5.85 0.03
CA LYS A 666 -37.26 6.92 0.93
C LYS A 666 -35.94 7.54 0.48
N ALA A 667 -35.00 6.75 -0.04
CA ALA A 667 -33.71 7.25 -0.56
C ALA A 667 -33.87 8.07 -1.85
N SER A 668 -34.95 7.86 -2.62
CA SER A 668 -35.10 8.52 -3.94
C SER A 668 -36.12 9.67 -4.01
N LYS A 669 -36.93 9.97 -2.98
CA LYS A 669 -37.95 11.04 -3.10
C LYS A 669 -37.91 12.20 -2.13
N GLN A 670 -37.43 12.07 -0.89
CA GLN A 670 -37.39 13.24 0.00
C GLN A 670 -36.04 13.95 -0.08
N GLU A 671 -34.95 13.22 0.14
CA GLU A 671 -33.58 13.75 0.07
C GLU A 671 -33.19 14.08 -1.38
N LEU A 672 -33.55 13.23 -2.34
CA LEU A 672 -33.33 13.51 -3.76
C LEU A 672 -34.16 14.71 -4.24
N THR A 673 -35.38 14.92 -3.75
CA THR A 673 -36.18 16.12 -4.11
C THR A 673 -35.61 17.37 -3.45
N VAL A 674 -35.13 17.29 -2.20
CA VAL A 674 -34.45 18.42 -1.54
C VAL A 674 -33.13 18.76 -2.25
N VAL A 675 -32.36 17.74 -2.65
CA VAL A 675 -31.13 17.91 -3.43
C VAL A 675 -31.45 18.40 -4.85
N ASN A 676 -32.47 17.88 -5.54
CA ASN A 676 -32.88 18.38 -6.85
C ASN A 676 -33.40 19.81 -6.78
N ASN A 677 -34.15 20.17 -5.74
CA ASN A 677 -34.61 21.55 -5.54
C ASN A 677 -33.42 22.48 -5.27
N LYS A 678 -32.47 22.07 -4.42
CA LYS A 678 -31.21 22.82 -4.22
C LYS A 678 -30.35 22.89 -5.48
N VAL A 679 -30.25 21.81 -6.25
CA VAL A 679 -29.55 21.79 -7.55
C VAL A 679 -30.28 22.66 -8.56
N THR A 680 -31.60 22.71 -8.54
CA THR A 680 -32.41 23.61 -9.39
C THR A 680 -32.22 25.06 -8.97
N GLU A 681 -32.18 25.37 -7.67
CA GLU A 681 -31.88 26.71 -7.13
C GLU A 681 -30.45 27.14 -7.40
N VAL A 682 -29.48 26.23 -7.26
CA VAL A 682 -28.07 26.46 -7.61
C VAL A 682 -27.91 26.61 -9.11
N THR A 683 -28.63 25.84 -9.92
CA THR A 683 -28.65 25.97 -11.39
C THR A 683 -29.31 27.27 -11.80
N ALA A 684 -30.37 27.71 -11.13
CA ALA A 684 -31.01 29.01 -11.35
C ALA A 684 -30.09 30.16 -10.92
N SER A 685 -29.38 30.01 -9.79
CA SER A 685 -28.39 30.98 -9.31
C SER A 685 -27.18 31.03 -10.23
N LEU A 686 -26.72 29.88 -10.73
CA LEU A 686 -25.62 29.76 -11.68
C LEU A 686 -26.04 30.34 -13.03
N ASN A 687 -27.23 30.05 -13.53
CA ASN A 687 -27.78 30.68 -14.73
C ASN A 687 -27.96 32.18 -14.52
N GLY A 688 -28.36 32.64 -13.33
CA GLY A 688 -28.41 34.05 -12.97
C GLY A 688 -27.03 34.70 -12.94
N ILE A 689 -26.01 34.02 -12.42
CA ILE A 689 -24.61 34.45 -12.46
C ILE A 689 -24.11 34.45 -13.90
N THR A 690 -24.36 33.41 -14.69
CA THR A 690 -24.01 33.34 -16.11
C THR A 690 -24.68 34.45 -16.89
N GLN A 691 -25.97 34.73 -16.68
CA GLN A 691 -26.66 35.85 -17.30
C GLN A 691 -26.10 37.20 -16.84
N ARG A 692 -25.71 37.35 -15.57
CA ARG A 692 -25.05 38.55 -15.05
C ARG A 692 -23.63 38.71 -15.59
N VAL A 693 -22.90 37.61 -15.79
CA VAL A 693 -21.56 37.56 -16.38
C VAL A 693 -21.67 37.86 -17.86
N SER A 694 -22.55 37.22 -18.62
CA SER A 694 -22.82 37.54 -20.03
C SER A 694 -23.37 38.96 -20.19
N SER A 695 -24.16 39.47 -19.25
CA SER A 695 -24.55 40.89 -19.23
C SER A 695 -23.37 41.80 -18.88
N SER A 696 -22.45 41.37 -18.02
CA SER A 696 -21.24 42.11 -17.69
C SER A 696 -20.23 42.08 -18.84
N GLU A 697 -20.07 40.96 -19.53
CA GLU A 697 -19.28 40.79 -20.74
C GLU A 697 -19.89 41.58 -21.90
N SER A 698 -21.21 41.54 -22.08
CA SER A 698 -21.92 42.39 -23.06
C SER A 698 -21.78 43.87 -22.70
N ARG A 699 -21.86 44.23 -21.41
CA ARG A 699 -21.57 45.59 -20.92
C ARG A 699 -20.11 45.96 -21.10
N ILE A 700 -19.16 45.03 -20.94
CA ILE A 700 -17.72 45.22 -21.16
C ILE A 700 -17.46 45.39 -22.64
N ASN A 701 -18.04 44.58 -23.53
CA ASN A 701 -17.93 44.73 -24.97
C ASN A 701 -18.63 46.01 -25.47
N THR A 702 -19.74 46.38 -24.84
CA THR A 702 -20.41 47.67 -25.06
C THR A 702 -19.58 48.82 -24.50
N LEU A 703 -18.88 48.65 -23.37
CA LEU A 703 -17.94 49.63 -22.80
C LEU A 703 -16.69 49.73 -23.66
N ASP A 704 -16.17 48.64 -24.20
CA ASP A 704 -15.02 48.58 -25.09
C ASP A 704 -15.39 49.20 -26.44
N GLY A 705 -16.57 48.90 -26.97
CA GLY A 705 -17.16 49.56 -28.13
C GLY A 705 -17.47 51.05 -27.89
N LYS A 706 -17.99 51.42 -26.72
CA LYS A 706 -18.23 52.82 -26.32
C LYS A 706 -16.93 53.57 -26.02
N VAL A 707 -15.91 52.92 -25.49
CA VAL A 707 -14.55 53.46 -25.31
C VAL A 707 -13.96 53.69 -26.69
N ASN A 708 -14.03 52.72 -27.60
CA ASN A 708 -13.60 52.90 -29.00
C ASN A 708 -14.37 54.03 -29.73
N ASN A 709 -15.68 54.21 -29.47
CA ASN A 709 -16.49 55.30 -30.04
C ASN A 709 -16.33 56.66 -29.32
N ALA A 710 -16.08 56.67 -28.01
CA ALA A 710 -15.82 57.88 -27.20
C ALA A 710 -14.40 58.40 -27.41
N THR A 711 -13.45 57.51 -27.75
CA THR A 711 -12.11 57.87 -28.23
C THR A 711 -12.19 58.61 -29.59
N THR A 712 -13.30 58.49 -30.32
CA THR A 712 -13.50 59.07 -31.66
C THR A 712 -14.52 60.20 -31.75
N LYS A 713 -15.21 60.60 -30.67
CA LYS A 713 -16.18 61.72 -30.70
C LYS A 713 -16.01 62.72 -29.54
N GLN A 714 -15.25 63.77 -29.86
CA GLN A 714 -15.42 65.19 -29.50
C GLN A 714 -15.41 65.65 -28.03
N GLU A 715 -15.59 64.78 -27.03
CA GLU A 715 -15.64 65.18 -25.62
C GLU A 715 -14.37 64.83 -24.81
N PHE A 716 -13.39 64.13 -25.40
CA PHE A 716 -12.02 64.04 -24.85
C PHE A 716 -11.11 65.19 -25.31
N THR A 717 -11.60 66.07 -26.19
CA THR A 717 -10.88 67.22 -26.75
C THR A 717 -10.64 68.34 -25.72
N GLU A 718 -11.42 68.42 -24.65
CA GLU A 718 -11.31 69.52 -23.66
C GLU A 718 -10.56 69.12 -22.36
N PHE A 719 -10.48 67.83 -21.99
CA PHE A 719 -9.68 67.39 -20.83
C PHE A 719 -8.19 67.22 -21.17
N LYS A 720 -7.86 66.86 -22.42
CA LYS A 720 -6.48 66.60 -22.87
C LYS A 720 -5.60 67.86 -22.96
N GLN A 721 -6.18 69.06 -23.13
CA GLN A 721 -5.43 70.32 -23.11
C GLN A 721 -4.75 70.64 -21.76
N SER A 722 -5.14 69.96 -20.67
CA SER A 722 -4.53 70.14 -19.34
C SER A 722 -3.50 69.08 -18.93
N SER A 723 -3.39 67.97 -19.68
CA SER A 723 -2.44 66.87 -19.42
C SER A 723 -1.48 66.59 -20.58
N GLU A 724 -1.61 67.29 -21.71
CA GLU A 724 -0.70 67.31 -22.87
C GLU A 724 0.66 68.01 -22.61
N LYS A 725 1.21 67.88 -21.40
CA LYS A 725 2.64 68.15 -21.12
C LYS A 725 3.46 66.89 -20.85
N PHE A 726 2.90 65.69 -21.05
CA PHE A 726 3.67 64.45 -20.91
C PHE A 726 3.14 63.34 -21.82
N GLN A 727 3.64 63.30 -23.06
CA GLN A 727 3.41 62.22 -24.03
C GLN A 727 4.70 61.43 -24.22
N LEU A 728 4.65 60.11 -24.00
CA LEU A 728 5.64 59.17 -24.52
C LEU A 728 4.97 58.37 -25.65
N GLU A 729 5.29 58.73 -26.88
CA GLU A 729 4.77 58.11 -28.10
C GLU A 729 5.93 57.35 -28.78
N VAL A 730 5.92 56.02 -28.74
CA VAL A 730 6.78 55.19 -29.60
C VAL A 730 6.11 55.07 -30.96
N LYS A 731 6.42 56.02 -31.84
CA LYS A 731 6.22 55.87 -33.28
C LYS A 731 7.45 55.18 -33.87
N SER A 732 7.24 53.97 -34.38
CA SER A 732 8.15 53.34 -35.33
C SER A 732 8.06 54.05 -36.69
N SER A 733 8.98 54.97 -36.94
CA SER A 733 9.48 55.27 -38.28
C SER A 733 10.93 55.73 -38.15
N SER A 734 11.77 55.28 -39.06
CA SER A 734 13.22 55.25 -38.94
C SER A 734 13.91 56.61 -39.00
N ASP A 735 14.01 57.33 -37.89
CA ASP A 735 14.84 58.54 -37.76
C ASP A 735 16.10 58.26 -36.92
N ARG A 736 16.88 57.24 -37.33
CA ARG A 736 18.14 56.90 -36.67
C ARG A 736 19.17 57.99 -36.97
N ASN A 737 19.35 58.92 -36.03
CA ASN A 737 20.59 59.68 -35.97
C ASN A 737 21.72 58.73 -35.55
N PHE A 738 22.67 58.51 -36.45
CA PHE A 738 23.83 57.64 -36.20
C PHE A 738 24.88 58.30 -35.30
N VAL A 739 24.81 59.62 -35.12
CA VAL A 739 25.77 60.40 -34.34
C VAL A 739 25.53 60.21 -32.84
N SER A 740 26.59 59.92 -32.09
CA SER A 740 26.54 59.82 -30.63
C SER A 740 26.76 61.19 -30.01
N ASN A 741 26.04 61.49 -28.91
CA ASN A 741 26.07 62.79 -28.24
C ASN A 741 25.94 63.99 -29.22
N PRO A 742 24.91 64.02 -30.10
CA PRO A 742 24.82 64.97 -31.21
C PRO A 742 24.54 66.43 -30.79
N ILE A 743 24.13 66.62 -29.53
CA ILE A 743 23.86 67.92 -28.90
C ILE A 743 24.75 68.19 -27.68
N PHE A 744 25.80 67.37 -27.47
CA PHE A 744 26.78 67.54 -26.39
C PHE A 744 26.16 67.59 -24.98
N ASN A 745 25.08 66.85 -24.76
CA ASN A 745 24.25 66.93 -23.55
C ASN A 745 24.92 66.37 -22.29
N THR A 746 25.99 65.59 -22.46
CA THR A 746 26.85 65.13 -21.36
C THR A 746 27.67 66.26 -20.73
N GLY A 747 27.72 67.44 -21.35
CA GLY A 747 28.53 68.58 -20.90
C GLY A 747 30.02 68.45 -21.25
N ASP A 748 30.40 67.43 -22.03
CA ASP A 748 31.75 67.15 -22.49
C ASP A 748 31.78 66.57 -23.93
N LEU A 749 32.95 66.16 -24.41
CA LEU A 749 33.13 65.55 -25.74
C LEU A 749 32.89 64.02 -25.75
N SER A 750 32.15 63.45 -24.80
CA SER A 750 31.87 62.01 -24.81
C SER A 750 31.34 61.55 -26.17
N GLY A 751 32.00 60.54 -26.77
CA GLY A 751 31.72 60.03 -28.10
C GLY A 751 32.39 60.78 -29.27
N TRP A 752 33.07 61.89 -29.04
CA TRP A 752 33.74 62.70 -30.06
C TRP A 752 35.26 62.78 -29.82
N ASN A 753 36.03 62.90 -30.89
CA ASN A 753 37.50 63.01 -30.85
C ASN A 753 37.98 64.32 -31.48
N ILE A 754 39.09 64.86 -31.00
CA ILE A 754 39.72 66.04 -31.60
C ILE A 754 40.47 65.65 -32.87
N TRP A 755 40.24 66.43 -33.93
CA TRP A 755 40.92 66.27 -35.21
C TRP A 755 42.05 67.30 -35.35
N SER A 756 43.28 66.78 -35.44
CA SER A 756 44.56 67.53 -35.48
C SER A 756 44.91 68.30 -34.21
N GLN A 757 46.20 68.37 -33.86
CA GLN A 757 46.65 69.08 -32.66
C GLN A 757 46.52 70.60 -32.83
N GLY A 758 46.06 71.29 -31.77
CA GLY A 758 45.86 72.74 -31.74
C GLY A 758 44.43 73.24 -31.95
N THR A 759 43.44 72.35 -32.11
CA THR A 759 42.00 72.72 -32.06
C THR A 759 41.63 73.07 -30.62
N SER A 760 41.17 74.30 -30.39
CA SER A 760 40.62 74.70 -29.09
C SER A 760 39.12 74.42 -29.06
N TYR A 761 38.64 73.82 -27.98
CA TYR A 761 37.23 73.43 -27.83
C TYR A 761 36.70 73.68 -26.42
N GLY A 762 35.39 73.82 -26.30
CA GLY A 762 34.69 73.75 -25.03
C GLY A 762 33.20 73.49 -25.24
N VAL A 763 32.60 72.70 -24.35
CA VAL A 763 31.15 72.46 -24.33
C VAL A 763 30.55 73.40 -23.30
N TYR A 764 29.71 74.32 -23.76
CA TYR A 764 29.15 75.37 -22.91
C TYR A 764 27.64 75.32 -22.94
N GLN A 765 27.02 75.85 -21.88
CA GLN A 765 25.57 76.00 -21.87
C GLN A 765 25.16 77.03 -22.92
N ASP A 766 24.22 76.65 -23.77
CA ASP A 766 23.68 77.48 -24.84
C ASP A 766 22.16 77.52 -24.71
N THR A 767 21.62 78.72 -24.51
CA THR A 767 20.17 78.95 -24.37
C THR A 767 19.51 79.38 -25.68
N SER A 768 20.27 79.50 -26.77
CA SER A 768 19.76 79.92 -28.09
C SER A 768 19.09 78.81 -28.88
N LEU A 769 19.28 77.55 -28.46
CA LEU A 769 18.62 76.35 -28.97
C LEU A 769 17.79 75.69 -27.86
N SER A 770 16.94 74.71 -28.20
CA SER A 770 16.03 74.07 -27.24
C SER A 770 16.70 73.15 -26.22
N HIS A 771 17.99 72.84 -26.39
CA HIS A 771 18.77 71.95 -25.53
C HIS A 771 19.95 72.69 -24.88
N LYS A 772 20.43 72.14 -23.77
CA LYS A 772 21.23 72.88 -22.79
C LYS A 772 22.65 73.21 -23.22
N TYR A 773 23.29 72.40 -24.07
CA TYR A 773 24.72 72.50 -24.36
C TYR A 773 24.99 72.61 -25.86
N SER A 774 26.08 73.29 -26.23
CA SER A 774 26.62 73.30 -27.59
C SER A 774 28.15 73.36 -27.56
N LEU A 775 28.78 72.82 -28.60
CA LEU A 775 30.24 72.76 -28.71
C LEU A 775 30.75 74.03 -29.39
N LYS A 776 31.62 74.80 -28.72
CA LYS A 776 32.40 75.86 -29.35
C LYS A 776 33.74 75.32 -29.82
N LEU A 777 34.11 75.61 -31.06
CA LEU A 777 35.39 75.29 -31.66
C LEU A 777 36.08 76.56 -32.15
N GLN A 778 37.39 76.66 -31.90
CA GLN A 778 38.28 77.64 -32.51
C GLN A 778 39.43 76.91 -33.19
N CYS A 779 39.46 77.03 -34.51
CA CYS A 779 40.38 76.34 -35.40
C CYS A 779 41.30 77.38 -36.04
N PHE A 780 42.59 77.35 -35.70
CA PHE A 780 43.57 78.37 -36.09
C PHE A 780 44.27 78.11 -37.43
N LYS A 781 44.03 76.93 -38.03
CA LYS A 781 44.54 76.53 -39.34
C LYS A 781 43.50 75.65 -40.06
N PRO A 782 43.56 75.50 -41.39
CA PRO A 782 42.79 74.50 -42.11
C PRO A 782 43.04 73.08 -41.55
N SER A 783 42.01 72.22 -41.61
CA SER A 783 42.06 70.82 -41.13
C SER A 783 42.16 70.64 -39.61
N GLN A 784 41.64 71.59 -38.84
CA GLN A 784 41.43 71.49 -37.39
C GLN A 784 39.93 71.43 -37.05
N GLY A 785 39.54 70.57 -36.12
CA GLY A 785 38.14 70.41 -35.71
C GLY A 785 37.90 69.18 -34.83
N VAL A 786 36.72 68.56 -34.96
CA VAL A 786 36.32 67.33 -34.27
C VAL A 786 35.88 66.27 -35.26
N THR A 787 35.94 65.01 -34.82
CA THR A 787 35.57 63.85 -35.62
C THR A 787 34.84 62.79 -34.80
N GLN A 788 34.01 61.99 -35.48
CA GLN A 788 33.40 60.79 -34.95
C GLN A 788 33.34 59.72 -36.04
N THR A 789 33.57 58.46 -35.65
CA THR A 789 33.44 57.31 -36.55
C THR A 789 31.99 56.84 -36.54
N ILE A 790 31.38 56.76 -37.73
CA ILE A 790 30.02 56.30 -37.93
C ILE A 790 30.06 54.92 -38.59
N SER A 791 29.63 53.89 -37.85
CA SER A 791 29.59 52.49 -38.30
C SER A 791 28.18 52.03 -38.67
N GLY A 792 28.09 50.96 -39.47
CA GLY A 792 26.81 50.33 -39.82
C GLY A 792 26.12 50.93 -41.04
N LEU A 793 26.88 51.60 -41.91
CA LEU A 793 26.38 52.07 -43.20
C LEU A 793 26.24 50.90 -44.18
N VAL A 794 25.27 51.00 -45.08
CA VAL A 794 25.04 50.00 -46.13
C VAL A 794 25.57 50.54 -47.45
N TYR A 795 26.49 49.80 -48.08
CA TYR A 795 27.05 50.15 -49.38
C TYR A 795 25.93 50.39 -50.40
N GLY A 796 25.98 51.51 -51.13
CA GLY A 796 24.99 51.90 -52.13
C GLY A 796 23.74 52.60 -51.56
N LYS A 797 23.57 52.69 -50.24
CA LYS A 797 22.49 53.49 -49.62
C LYS A 797 22.89 54.95 -49.51
N ASN A 798 21.86 55.80 -49.53
CA ASN A 798 22.01 57.24 -49.50
C ASN A 798 21.87 57.75 -48.07
N TYR A 799 22.68 58.72 -47.69
CA TYR A 799 22.73 59.29 -46.36
C TYR A 799 22.85 60.81 -46.43
N THR A 800 22.30 61.48 -45.42
CA THR A 800 22.42 62.92 -45.21
C THR A 800 23.15 63.15 -43.89
N PHE A 801 24.21 63.94 -43.94
CA PHE A 801 24.93 64.45 -42.78
C PHE A 801 24.73 65.96 -42.69
N LYS A 802 24.24 66.43 -41.55
CA LYS A 802 23.94 67.83 -41.31
C LYS A 802 24.24 68.25 -39.89
N ALA A 803 24.46 69.54 -39.68
CA ALA A 803 24.63 70.13 -38.37
C ALA A 803 24.27 71.62 -38.44
N LYS A 804 23.80 72.16 -37.32
CA LYS A 804 23.71 73.61 -37.15
C LYS A 804 25.07 74.14 -36.74
N VAL A 805 25.50 75.21 -37.38
CA VAL A 805 26.69 75.97 -37.03
C VAL A 805 26.35 77.43 -36.80
N TRP A 806 26.94 78.02 -35.76
CA TRP A 806 26.87 79.45 -35.50
C TRP A 806 28.27 80.02 -35.66
N VAL A 807 28.50 80.72 -36.77
CA VAL A 807 29.85 81.13 -37.16
C VAL A 807 30.14 82.54 -36.67
N GLU A 808 31.18 82.68 -35.84
CA GLU A 808 31.69 84.00 -35.40
C GLU A 808 32.53 84.63 -36.50
N GLU A 809 33.43 83.83 -37.07
CA GLU A 809 34.35 84.22 -38.13
C GLU A 809 34.84 82.97 -38.89
N GLY A 810 35.34 83.18 -40.10
CA GLY A 810 35.87 82.13 -40.96
C GLY A 810 34.81 81.40 -41.78
N THR A 811 35.15 80.21 -42.25
CA THR A 811 34.30 79.38 -43.13
C THR A 811 34.41 77.91 -42.70
N PRO A 812 33.83 77.54 -41.55
CA PRO A 812 33.81 76.16 -41.10
C PRO A 812 32.93 75.30 -42.00
N GLY A 813 33.06 73.98 -41.88
CA GLY A 813 32.20 73.09 -42.64
C GLY A 813 32.15 71.68 -42.09
N LEU A 814 31.27 70.91 -42.72
CA LEU A 814 31.02 69.50 -42.45
C LEU A 814 31.63 68.70 -43.58
N MET A 815 32.46 67.72 -43.25
CA MET A 815 32.97 66.77 -44.24
C MET A 815 32.66 65.34 -43.82
N VAL A 816 32.47 64.49 -44.82
CA VAL A 816 32.34 63.05 -44.67
C VAL A 816 33.32 62.36 -45.61
N ARG A 817 34.04 61.36 -45.09
CA ARG A 817 34.97 60.56 -45.88
C ARG A 817 34.22 59.42 -46.55
N ASN A 818 34.22 59.36 -47.87
CA ASN A 818 33.55 58.31 -48.59
C ASN A 818 34.44 57.81 -49.74
N ASN A 819 34.84 56.54 -49.70
CA ASN A 819 35.78 55.93 -50.65
C ASN A 819 37.12 56.69 -50.71
N ASN A 820 37.71 56.95 -49.54
CA ASN A 820 38.96 57.69 -49.36
C ASN A 820 38.97 59.14 -49.90
N THR A 821 37.82 59.69 -50.28
CA THR A 821 37.67 61.08 -50.71
C THR A 821 36.80 61.84 -49.71
N TRP A 822 37.19 63.06 -49.36
CA TRP A 822 36.39 63.90 -48.47
C TRP A 822 35.44 64.77 -49.29
N ASN A 823 34.15 64.69 -48.95
CA ASN A 823 33.11 65.54 -49.52
C ASN A 823 32.43 66.30 -48.40
N GLY A 824 31.98 67.53 -48.64
CA GLY A 824 31.46 68.34 -47.55
C GLY A 824 30.62 69.53 -47.98
N ALA A 825 30.01 70.16 -47.00
CA ALA A 825 29.32 71.44 -47.12
C ALA A 825 30.10 72.49 -46.31
N ILE A 826 30.38 73.62 -46.93
CA ILE A 826 31.15 74.73 -46.36
C ILE A 826 30.18 75.87 -46.07
N PHE A 827 30.40 76.58 -44.95
CA PHE A 827 29.70 77.82 -44.66
C PHE A 827 30.13 78.94 -45.62
N GLU A 828 29.17 79.60 -46.24
CA GLU A 828 29.38 80.78 -47.09
C GLU A 828 28.99 82.06 -46.37
N SER A 829 29.78 83.14 -46.51
CA SER A 829 29.51 84.42 -45.85
C SER A 829 28.14 85.03 -46.21
N SER A 830 27.60 84.68 -47.39
CA SER A 830 26.25 85.05 -47.84
C SER A 830 25.14 84.49 -46.94
N GLN A 831 25.39 83.37 -46.25
CA GLN A 831 24.44 82.77 -45.32
C GLN A 831 24.28 83.60 -44.04
N GLY A 832 25.26 84.47 -43.73
CA GLY A 832 25.25 85.45 -42.65
C GLY A 832 25.88 84.92 -41.35
N TYR A 833 26.83 85.69 -40.80
CA TYR A 833 27.52 85.39 -39.54
C TYR A 833 26.63 85.62 -38.32
N LYS A 834 27.03 85.04 -37.18
CA LYS A 834 26.41 85.24 -35.86
C LYS A 834 24.92 84.87 -35.79
N LYS A 835 24.52 83.86 -36.55
CA LYS A 835 23.23 83.18 -36.43
C LYS A 835 23.41 81.70 -36.74
N TRP A 836 22.48 80.87 -36.27
CA TRP A 836 22.48 79.44 -36.57
C TRP A 836 22.13 79.21 -38.03
N VAL A 837 23.02 78.51 -38.73
CA VAL A 837 22.85 78.09 -40.12
C VAL A 837 23.02 76.58 -40.18
N GLU A 838 22.13 75.88 -40.87
CA GLU A 838 22.26 74.44 -41.07
C GLU A 838 23.12 74.17 -42.30
N LEU A 839 24.24 73.49 -42.10
CA LEU A 839 25.03 72.92 -43.18
C LEU A 839 24.58 71.46 -43.37
N LYS A 840 24.47 71.03 -44.63
CA LYS A 840 24.13 69.64 -44.94
C LYS A 840 24.84 69.14 -46.19
N ILE A 841 25.30 67.91 -46.14
CA ILE A 841 25.86 67.16 -47.26
C ILE A 841 25.10 65.85 -47.40
N LYS A 842 24.85 65.45 -48.65
CA LYS A 842 24.17 64.20 -48.95
C LYS A 842 25.06 63.36 -49.86
N PHE A 843 25.16 62.06 -49.60
CA PHE A 843 26.06 61.17 -50.32
C PHE A 843 25.55 59.72 -50.34
N THR A 844 26.04 58.93 -51.30
CA THR A 844 25.80 57.48 -51.34
C THR A 844 26.99 56.75 -50.70
N ALA A 845 26.76 55.97 -49.64
CA ALA A 845 27.81 55.26 -48.93
C ALA A 845 28.52 54.25 -49.84
N LYS A 846 29.85 54.26 -49.82
CA LYS A 846 30.72 53.33 -50.55
C LYS A 846 31.56 52.45 -49.60
N GLU A 847 31.31 52.56 -48.31
CA GLU A 847 31.96 51.79 -47.25
C GLU A 847 31.00 51.66 -46.06
N GLY A 848 31.15 50.58 -45.28
CA GLY A 848 30.24 50.29 -44.16
C GLY A 848 30.52 51.10 -42.90
N THR A 849 31.62 51.85 -42.88
CA THR A 849 32.02 52.74 -41.78
C THR A 849 32.65 53.98 -42.39
N THR A 850 32.23 55.16 -41.94
CA THR A 850 32.73 56.44 -42.43
C THR A 850 33.22 57.29 -41.26
N LEU A 851 34.10 58.24 -41.55
CA LEU A 851 34.52 59.26 -40.61
C LEU A 851 33.84 60.59 -40.98
N ILE A 852 33.17 61.21 -40.01
CA ILE A 852 32.65 62.57 -40.15
C ILE A 852 33.59 63.56 -39.47
N TYR A 853 33.71 64.74 -40.06
CA TYR A 853 34.58 65.82 -39.57
C TYR A 853 33.80 67.14 -39.58
N ILE A 854 33.93 67.90 -38.50
CA ILE A 854 33.37 69.24 -38.36
C ILE A 854 34.51 70.16 -37.92
N GLY A 855 34.85 71.15 -38.74
CA GLY A 855 36.06 71.93 -38.51
C GLY A 855 36.28 73.03 -39.53
N ASN A 856 37.48 73.61 -39.52
CA ASN A 856 37.91 74.52 -40.57
C ASN A 856 38.27 73.72 -41.84
N VAL A 857 37.49 73.92 -42.90
CA VAL A 857 37.54 73.13 -44.14
C VAL A 857 38.11 73.91 -45.34
N ASN A 858 38.19 75.24 -45.25
CA ASN A 858 38.61 76.09 -46.37
C ASN A 858 40.10 76.42 -46.26
N SER A 859 40.86 76.15 -47.32
CA SER A 859 42.30 76.38 -47.38
C SER A 859 42.70 77.86 -47.42
N SER A 860 41.76 78.79 -47.64
CA SER A 860 42.03 80.24 -47.73
C SER A 860 41.75 81.03 -46.44
N SER A 861 41.01 80.46 -45.48
CA SER A 861 40.65 81.12 -44.22
C SER A 861 41.57 80.63 -43.09
N GLN A 862 42.40 81.53 -42.53
CA GLN A 862 43.39 81.13 -41.51
C GLN A 862 42.72 80.71 -40.19
N VAL A 863 41.69 81.41 -39.72
CA VAL A 863 41.01 81.08 -38.45
C VAL A 863 39.51 80.92 -38.67
N SER A 864 38.91 79.88 -38.08
CA SER A 864 37.46 79.71 -37.99
C SER A 864 37.05 79.48 -36.55
N THR A 865 36.20 80.37 -36.04
CA THR A 865 35.64 80.27 -34.69
C THR A 865 34.12 80.13 -34.82
N PHE A 866 33.57 79.04 -34.29
CA PHE A 866 32.17 78.70 -34.49
C PHE A 866 31.64 77.73 -33.45
N TRP A 867 30.33 77.69 -33.31
CA TRP A 867 29.61 76.73 -32.49
C TRP A 867 28.97 75.66 -33.36
N VAL A 868 28.83 74.47 -32.80
CA VAL A 868 28.25 73.29 -33.45
C VAL A 868 27.20 72.70 -32.54
N SER A 869 26.05 72.37 -33.12
CA SER A 869 24.96 71.72 -32.42
C SER A 869 24.02 70.99 -33.38
N GLU A 870 23.11 70.17 -32.84
CA GLU A 870 22.13 69.39 -33.61
C GLU A 870 22.78 68.60 -34.76
N VAL A 871 23.85 67.87 -34.44
CA VAL A 871 24.60 67.11 -35.42
C VAL A 871 23.81 65.84 -35.78
N MET A 872 23.40 65.70 -37.04
CA MET A 872 22.59 64.57 -37.48
C MET A 872 23.20 63.88 -38.69
N PHE A 873 23.32 62.56 -38.58
CA PHE A 873 23.65 61.68 -39.68
C PHE A 873 22.52 60.67 -39.80
N HIS A 874 21.83 60.58 -40.94
CA HIS A 874 20.71 59.66 -41.12
C HIS A 874 20.64 59.08 -42.54
N GLU A 875 19.93 57.96 -42.70
CA GLU A 875 19.67 57.36 -44.01
C GLU A 875 18.62 58.16 -44.78
N GLY A 876 18.80 58.28 -46.09
CA GLY A 876 17.88 58.96 -47.02
C GLY A 876 18.34 60.34 -47.47
N TRP A 877 17.76 60.81 -48.59
CA TRP A 877 17.95 62.18 -49.11
C TRP A 877 16.92 63.16 -48.54
N LEU A 878 15.86 62.67 -47.91
CA LEU A 878 14.79 63.51 -47.37
C LEU A 878 15.34 64.35 -46.23
N ASP A 879 15.07 65.64 -46.25
CA ASP A 879 15.45 66.54 -45.18
C ASP A 879 14.47 66.35 -44.02
N VAL A 880 14.87 65.56 -43.03
CA VAL A 880 14.07 65.29 -41.84
C VAL A 880 14.47 66.23 -40.72
N SER A 881 13.54 66.56 -39.83
CA SER A 881 13.84 67.37 -38.65
C SER A 881 14.91 66.69 -37.78
N PHE A 882 15.72 67.50 -37.07
CA PHE A 882 16.74 66.97 -36.17
C PHE A 882 16.11 66.00 -35.15
N THR A 883 16.76 64.84 -34.96
CA THR A 883 16.44 63.89 -33.89
C THR A 883 17.71 63.51 -33.13
N ASP A 884 17.59 63.31 -31.82
CA ASP A 884 18.67 62.75 -31.00
C ASP A 884 18.81 61.24 -31.24
N ARG A 885 19.90 60.62 -30.77
CA ARG A 885 20.13 59.18 -30.89
C ARG A 885 19.23 58.42 -29.92
N THR A 886 18.14 57.86 -30.45
CA THR A 886 17.01 57.24 -29.72
C THR A 886 17.31 55.97 -28.90
N LYS A 887 18.58 55.59 -28.68
CA LYS A 887 18.96 54.34 -27.98
C LYS A 887 19.81 54.54 -26.72
N GLU A 888 20.13 55.76 -26.33
CA GLU A 888 21.03 56.02 -25.19
C GLU A 888 20.37 57.01 -24.21
N ILE A 889 20.39 56.70 -22.91
CA ILE A 889 19.98 57.60 -21.84
C ILE A 889 21.17 57.76 -20.90
N TYR A 890 21.77 58.95 -20.90
CA TYR A 890 22.85 59.31 -20.00
C TYR A 890 22.40 60.39 -19.02
N SER A 891 22.65 60.14 -17.74
CA SER A 891 22.72 61.16 -16.71
C SER A 891 23.94 60.93 -15.83
N ASN A 892 24.23 61.86 -14.92
CA ASN A 892 25.36 61.72 -13.99
C ASN A 892 25.19 60.55 -12.98
N THR A 893 23.98 60.02 -12.81
CA THR A 893 23.63 58.98 -11.80
C THR A 893 23.02 57.73 -12.41
N MET A 894 22.69 57.76 -13.71
CA MET A 894 22.04 56.67 -14.41
C MET A 894 22.67 56.50 -15.79
N LYS A 895 23.18 55.29 -16.04
CA LYS A 895 23.71 54.88 -17.32
C LYS A 895 22.89 53.70 -17.83
N ILE A 896 22.26 53.89 -18.99
CA ILE A 896 21.56 52.82 -19.71
C ILE A 896 22.12 52.75 -21.12
N ASP A 897 22.87 51.69 -21.38
CA ASP A 897 23.44 51.39 -22.69
C ASP A 897 23.44 49.89 -22.98
N GLU A 898 24.16 49.49 -24.03
CA GLU A 898 24.27 48.09 -24.43
C GLU A 898 24.97 47.17 -23.42
N GLN A 899 25.61 47.72 -22.38
CA GLN A 899 26.32 46.95 -21.34
C GLN A 899 25.45 46.64 -20.11
N GLY A 900 24.29 47.28 -19.94
CA GLY A 900 23.34 46.95 -18.89
C GLY A 900 22.70 48.18 -18.23
N VAL A 901 22.16 47.97 -17.03
CA VAL A 901 21.56 49.03 -16.21
C VAL A 901 22.44 49.25 -14.98
N GLU A 902 23.02 50.45 -14.89
CA GLU A 902 23.78 50.90 -13.74
C GLU A 902 23.12 52.12 -13.09
N CYS A 903 22.82 51.99 -11.79
CA CYS A 903 22.34 53.07 -10.96
C CYS A 903 23.39 53.37 -9.88
N LYS A 904 23.93 54.59 -9.90
CA LYS A 904 25.00 55.02 -8.99
C LYS A 904 24.50 56.09 -8.03
N PHE A 905 24.73 55.86 -6.74
CA PHE A 905 24.47 56.84 -5.68
C PHE A 905 25.66 57.80 -5.54
N GLU A 906 25.41 58.99 -4.99
CA GLU A 906 26.42 60.05 -4.82
C GLU A 906 27.62 59.61 -3.95
N ASP A 907 27.43 58.63 -3.06
CA ASP A 907 28.47 58.07 -2.20
C ASP A 907 29.33 56.97 -2.87
N GLY A 908 29.05 56.66 -4.14
CA GLY A 908 29.76 55.64 -4.92
C GLY A 908 29.18 54.23 -4.80
N THR A 909 28.16 54.00 -3.98
CA THR A 909 27.38 52.75 -3.94
C THR A 909 26.66 52.55 -5.28
N TYR A 910 26.59 51.32 -5.77
CA TYR A 910 25.86 51.02 -7.00
C TYR A 910 25.06 49.72 -6.91
N VAL A 911 24.02 49.65 -7.72
CA VAL A 911 23.31 48.43 -8.05
C VAL A 911 23.45 48.24 -9.55
N GLN A 912 23.93 47.06 -9.96
CA GLN A 912 24.04 46.71 -11.36
C GLN A 912 23.36 45.37 -11.66
N MET A 913 22.72 45.34 -12.83
CA MET A 913 22.20 44.12 -13.42
C MET A 913 22.79 43.98 -14.81
N GLY A 914 23.72 43.04 -14.96
CA GLY A 914 24.48 42.80 -16.19
C GLY A 914 24.64 41.32 -16.49
N CYS A 915 25.51 40.99 -17.45
CA CYS A 915 25.78 39.61 -17.86
C CYS A 915 26.32 38.71 -16.74
N ASP A 916 26.79 39.29 -15.63
CA ASP A 916 27.34 38.60 -14.46
C ASP A 916 26.33 38.39 -13.31
N GLY A 917 25.06 38.77 -13.51
CA GLY A 917 23.96 38.57 -12.57
C GLY A 917 23.64 39.78 -11.71
N PHE A 918 22.95 39.55 -10.58
CA PHE A 918 22.55 40.61 -9.66
C PHE A 918 23.66 40.85 -8.63
N GLU A 919 24.23 42.05 -8.66
CA GLU A 919 25.28 42.48 -7.74
C GLU A 919 24.84 43.72 -6.97
N TRP A 920 24.99 43.65 -5.65
CA TRP A 920 24.91 44.81 -4.77
C TRP A 920 26.28 45.06 -4.13
N TYR A 921 26.85 46.23 -4.40
CA TYR A 921 28.12 46.69 -3.85
C TYR A 921 27.88 47.77 -2.80
N ASN A 922 28.34 47.54 -1.58
CA ASN A 922 28.24 48.52 -0.49
C ASN A 922 29.59 49.24 -0.29
N ALA A 923 29.64 50.54 -0.59
CA ALA A 923 30.85 51.34 -0.47
C ALA A 923 31.37 51.45 0.97
N GLY A 924 30.48 51.40 1.97
CA GLY A 924 30.83 51.50 3.38
C GLY A 924 31.52 50.24 3.94
N THR A 925 31.30 49.08 3.34
CA THR A 925 31.93 47.81 3.76
C THR A 925 32.96 47.28 2.78
N GLY A 926 33.00 47.80 1.54
CA GLY A 926 33.88 47.33 0.47
C GLY A 926 33.55 45.91 -0.01
N HIS A 927 32.35 45.40 0.31
CA HIS A 927 31.93 44.04 -0.02
C HIS A 927 30.82 44.03 -1.07
N ALA A 928 30.96 43.12 -2.04
CA ALA A 928 29.93 42.72 -2.98
C ALA A 928 29.17 41.51 -2.42
N TYR A 929 27.83 41.54 -2.46
CA TYR A 929 26.97 40.46 -1.99
C TYR A 929 26.34 39.71 -3.17
N HIS A 930 26.45 38.37 -3.16
CA HIS A 930 25.92 37.48 -4.19
C HIS A 930 25.13 36.31 -3.53
N ALA A 931 24.09 35.73 -4.17
CA ALA A 931 23.09 34.87 -3.51
C ALA A 931 23.16 33.33 -3.80
N LEU A 932 24.04 32.53 -3.16
CA LEU A 932 24.02 31.04 -3.20
C LEU A 932 23.95 30.37 -1.80
N THR A 933 23.14 29.30 -1.62
CA THR A 933 22.99 28.51 -0.36
C THR A 933 22.89 26.98 -0.60
N TYR A 934 23.53 26.15 0.24
CA TYR A 934 23.53 24.67 0.15
C TYR A 934 23.52 23.97 1.53
N VAL A 935 22.69 22.92 1.71
CA VAL A 935 22.55 22.15 2.98
C VAL A 935 22.48 20.65 2.69
N THR A 936 23.23 19.81 3.43
CA THR A 936 23.22 18.35 3.25
C THR A 936 23.53 17.57 4.54
N SER A 937 23.07 16.32 4.64
CA SER A 937 23.31 15.41 5.78
C SER A 937 24.09 14.16 5.36
N PHE A 938 24.97 13.66 6.23
CA PHE A 938 25.89 12.55 5.93
C PHE A 938 26.34 11.82 7.21
N ASP A 939 26.82 10.59 7.05
CA ASP A 939 27.41 9.80 8.14
C ASP A 939 28.93 9.98 8.21
N ILE A 940 29.45 10.05 9.43
CA ILE A 940 30.88 10.05 9.73
C ILE A 940 31.27 8.63 10.18
N PRO A 941 32.21 7.97 9.49
CA PRO A 941 32.61 6.60 9.81
C PRO A 941 33.31 6.50 11.18
N ILE A 942 33.44 5.28 11.69
CA ILE A 942 34.12 4.99 12.96
C ILE A 942 35.59 5.45 12.88
N GLY A 943 36.04 6.28 13.83
CA GLY A 943 37.43 6.74 13.90
C GLY A 943 37.71 7.70 15.07
N ASN A 944 38.98 8.07 15.26
CA ASN A 944 39.44 8.99 16.31
C ASN A 944 40.36 10.10 15.76
N PRO A 945 39.85 11.10 15.01
CA PRO A 945 38.45 11.25 14.56
C PRO A 945 38.14 10.42 13.32
N GLY A 946 36.86 10.08 13.14
CA GLY A 946 36.32 9.68 11.83
C GLY A 946 36.21 10.89 10.90
N LYS A 947 36.31 10.69 9.59
CA LYS A 947 36.31 11.78 8.59
C LYS A 947 35.30 11.54 7.47
N ALA A 948 34.61 12.60 7.06
CA ALA A 948 33.74 12.65 5.89
C ALA A 948 34.12 13.86 5.01
N TYR A 949 33.95 13.73 3.69
CA TYR A 949 34.34 14.76 2.71
C TYR A 949 33.15 15.13 1.82
N ILE A 950 32.68 16.37 1.91
CA ILE A 950 31.42 16.81 1.28
C ILE A 950 31.72 17.74 0.11
N ARG A 951 31.35 17.31 -1.11
CA ARG A 951 31.47 18.11 -2.33
C ARG A 951 30.31 19.09 -2.44
N LEU A 952 30.60 20.39 -2.52
CA LEU A 952 29.62 21.44 -2.80
C LEU A 952 29.30 21.49 -4.30
N PRO A 953 28.11 22.01 -4.69
CA PRO A 953 27.77 22.27 -6.09
C PRO A 953 28.79 23.17 -6.80
N ALA A 954 28.92 23.04 -8.13
CA ALA A 954 29.95 23.70 -8.94
C ALA A 954 29.92 25.24 -8.87
N GLU A 955 28.74 25.80 -8.57
CA GLU A 955 28.50 27.23 -8.42
C GLU A 955 29.27 27.81 -7.23
N PHE A 956 29.45 27.04 -6.16
CA PHE A 956 30.22 27.44 -4.98
C PHE A 956 31.74 27.48 -5.26
N THR A 957 32.22 26.72 -6.25
CA THR A 957 33.61 26.81 -6.69
C THR A 957 33.90 28.20 -7.27
N LYS A 958 32.96 28.78 -8.03
CA LYS A 958 33.10 30.11 -8.62
C LYS A 958 33.09 31.24 -7.59
N ARG A 959 32.59 30.96 -6.38
CA ARG A 959 32.45 31.92 -5.27
C ARG A 959 33.18 31.50 -4.01
N ARG A 960 34.27 30.75 -4.15
CA ARG A 960 35.05 30.25 -3.01
C ARG A 960 35.58 31.38 -2.10
N SER A 961 35.87 32.56 -2.66
CA SER A 961 36.36 33.72 -1.90
C SER A 961 35.34 34.29 -0.92
N SER A 962 34.04 34.11 -1.16
CA SER A 962 32.94 34.54 -0.28
C SER A 962 32.29 33.39 0.49
N LEU A 963 32.74 32.15 0.27
CA LEU A 963 32.18 30.95 0.88
C LEU A 963 32.32 30.96 2.40
N LYS A 964 31.20 30.78 3.10
CA LYS A 964 31.14 30.46 4.53
C LYS A 964 30.38 29.16 4.73
N TRP A 965 30.90 28.24 5.53
CA TRP A 965 30.25 26.95 5.82
C TRP A 965 30.46 26.50 7.28
N THR A 966 29.56 25.64 7.77
CA THR A 966 29.58 25.08 9.12
C THR A 966 28.98 23.67 9.16
N VAL A 967 29.15 22.96 10.29
CA VAL A 967 28.60 21.61 10.53
C VAL A 967 27.89 21.54 11.88
N ALA A 968 26.82 20.75 11.96
CA ALA A 968 26.09 20.44 13.19
C ALA A 968 25.85 18.94 13.36
N LEU A 969 25.80 18.48 14.62
CA LEU A 969 25.51 17.08 14.96
C LEU A 969 24.02 16.79 14.75
N ARG A 970 23.70 15.69 14.06
CA ARG A 970 22.31 15.28 13.78
C ARG A 970 21.85 14.11 14.65
N GLY A 971 22.74 13.19 15.00
CA GLY A 971 22.43 12.03 15.85
C GLY A 971 23.56 10.99 15.92
N TYR A 972 23.42 10.00 16.80
CA TYR A 972 24.34 8.86 16.95
C TYR A 972 23.57 7.60 17.37
N TYR A 973 24.11 6.42 17.07
CA TYR A 973 23.47 5.13 17.40
C TYR A 973 24.18 4.44 18.57
N TYR A 974 23.44 4.08 19.63
CA TYR A 974 23.92 3.20 20.69
C TYR A 974 22.80 2.26 21.17
N SER A 975 23.16 1.05 21.59
CA SER A 975 22.24 0.09 22.21
C SER A 975 22.18 0.34 23.72
N THR A 976 20.98 0.27 24.31
CA THR A 976 20.73 0.48 25.73
C THR A 976 20.84 -0.79 26.58
N ASP A 977 21.07 -1.94 25.95
CA ASP A 977 20.86 -3.25 26.58
C ASP A 977 22.14 -3.88 27.16
N GLY A 978 23.23 -3.10 27.28
CA GLY A 978 24.51 -3.57 27.82
C GLY A 978 25.27 -2.50 28.61
N ASP A 979 26.39 -2.88 29.24
CA ASP A 979 27.18 -2.03 30.14
C ASP A 979 27.85 -0.81 29.46
N PHE A 980 27.59 -0.48 28.19
CA PHE A 980 28.27 0.63 27.50
C PHE A 980 27.42 1.90 27.44
N PHE A 981 28.00 3.05 27.80
CA PHE A 981 27.34 4.36 27.72
C PHE A 981 28.13 5.37 26.87
N PRO A 982 27.48 6.35 26.23
CA PRO A 982 28.15 7.35 25.42
C PRO A 982 28.93 8.34 26.28
N PHE A 983 30.19 8.60 25.91
CA PHE A 983 31.04 9.59 26.57
C PHE A 983 31.94 10.24 25.53
N HIS A 984 31.77 11.56 25.32
CA HIS A 984 32.47 12.37 24.31
C HIS A 984 31.97 12.19 22.86
N ILE A 985 30.94 12.97 22.49
CA ILE A 985 30.33 13.02 21.15
C ILE A 985 30.44 14.44 20.59
N HIS A 986 31.09 14.61 19.44
CA HIS A 986 31.32 15.91 18.82
C HIS A 986 31.56 15.77 17.30
N CYS A 987 31.08 16.73 16.50
CA CYS A 987 31.50 16.90 15.11
C CYS A 987 31.96 18.34 14.86
N THR A 988 32.99 18.51 14.03
CA THR A 988 33.56 19.81 13.72
C THR A 988 33.98 19.91 12.25
N GLY A 989 33.97 21.13 11.71
CA GLY A 989 34.45 21.42 10.37
C GLY A 989 35.97 21.46 10.37
N GLY A 990 36.59 20.75 9.43
CA GLY A 990 38.01 20.82 9.15
C GLY A 990 38.31 21.92 8.14
N ARG A 991 38.97 21.55 7.04
CA ARG A 991 39.36 22.46 5.96
C ARG A 991 38.45 22.33 4.74
N ASP A 992 38.30 23.40 3.97
CA ASP A 992 37.83 23.31 2.58
C ASP A 992 39.02 23.29 1.60
N TYR A 993 38.89 22.53 0.52
CA TYR A 993 39.90 22.47 -0.55
C TYR A 993 39.23 22.14 -1.90
N ILE A 994 39.96 22.29 -3.00
CA ILE A 994 39.46 21.91 -4.34
C ILE A 994 39.87 20.48 -4.65
N GLU A 995 38.90 19.66 -5.05
CA GLU A 995 39.10 18.31 -5.55
C GLU A 995 38.24 18.12 -6.79
N ASN A 996 38.84 17.74 -7.92
CA ASN A 996 38.14 17.54 -9.20
C ASN A 996 37.27 18.74 -9.64
N GLY A 997 37.74 19.97 -9.41
CA GLY A 997 37.05 21.21 -9.80
C GLY A 997 35.87 21.61 -8.89
N LEU A 998 35.67 20.91 -7.77
CA LEU A 998 34.64 21.23 -6.78
C LEU A 998 35.25 21.58 -5.42
N VAL A 999 34.60 22.48 -4.68
CA VAL A 999 34.95 22.72 -3.27
C VAL A 999 34.50 21.52 -2.44
N VAL A 1000 35.42 20.98 -1.65
CA VAL A 1000 35.21 19.87 -0.73
C VAL A 1000 35.44 20.35 0.68
N CYS A 1001 34.45 20.17 1.55
CA CYS A 1001 34.53 20.46 2.97
C CYS A 1001 34.85 19.16 3.75
N GLU A 1002 35.99 19.12 4.44
CA GLU A 1002 36.35 18.03 5.35
C GLU A 1002 35.60 18.19 6.68
N VAL A 1003 34.94 17.14 7.14
CA VAL A 1003 34.22 17.11 8.42
C VAL A 1003 34.79 15.99 9.29
N GLN A 1004 35.04 16.30 10.55
CA GLN A 1004 35.60 15.36 11.53
C GLN A 1004 34.59 15.08 12.65
N GLY A 1005 34.55 13.83 13.13
CA GLY A 1005 33.63 13.41 14.19
C GLY A 1005 34.25 12.44 15.18
N TYR A 1006 33.84 12.55 16.44
CA TYR A 1006 34.17 11.65 17.54
C TYR A 1006 32.88 11.11 18.15
N CYS A 1007 32.73 9.79 18.22
CA CYS A 1007 31.71 9.14 19.03
C CYS A 1007 32.34 7.94 19.74
N LYS A 1008 32.47 8.05 21.05
CA LYS A 1008 33.04 7.02 21.93
C LYS A 1008 31.96 6.53 22.89
N ILE A 1009 31.95 5.21 23.13
CA ILE A 1009 31.19 4.57 24.20
C ILE A 1009 32.16 3.88 25.15
N GLN A 1010 31.87 3.89 26.44
CA GLN A 1010 32.71 3.32 27.49
C GLN A 1010 31.94 2.28 28.30
N ASN A 1011 32.60 1.19 28.68
CA ASN A 1011 32.02 0.16 29.55
C ASN A 1011 31.92 0.68 31.01
N ALA A 1012 30.76 0.50 31.64
CA ALA A 1012 30.44 0.90 33.01
C ALA A 1012 31.26 0.14 34.06
N GLN A 1013 31.72 -1.07 33.74
CA GLN A 1013 32.47 -1.93 34.65
C GLN A 1013 33.98 -1.90 34.39
N ASN A 1014 34.42 -1.32 33.26
CA ASN A 1014 35.83 -1.21 32.89
C ASN A 1014 36.12 0.12 32.16
N ALA A 1015 36.65 1.10 32.88
CA ALA A 1015 36.98 2.42 32.32
C ALA A 1015 38.03 2.37 31.19
N GLY A 1016 38.81 1.29 31.07
CA GLY A 1016 39.78 1.09 29.99
C GLY A 1016 39.17 0.53 28.69
N ASP A 1017 37.92 0.06 28.71
CA ASP A 1017 37.22 -0.50 27.56
C ASP A 1017 36.39 0.57 26.84
N ILE A 1018 37.01 1.20 25.83
CA ILE A 1018 36.44 2.27 25.01
C ILE A 1018 36.24 1.75 23.58
N GLN A 1019 35.02 1.89 23.07
CA GLN A 1019 34.68 1.56 21.68
C GLN A 1019 34.28 2.81 20.90
N PHE A 1020 34.64 2.84 19.61
CA PHE A 1020 34.26 3.92 18.70
C PHE A 1020 33.00 3.54 17.91
N ARG A 1021 32.12 4.51 17.69
CA ARG A 1021 30.86 4.34 16.94
C ARG A 1021 30.76 5.37 15.81
N PRO A 1022 29.99 5.09 14.75
CA PRO A 1022 29.69 6.09 13.72
C PRO A 1022 28.69 7.13 14.26
N LEU A 1023 28.67 8.32 13.66
CA LEU A 1023 27.72 9.39 14.00
C LEU A 1023 27.22 10.11 12.73
N THR A 1024 26.07 10.76 12.79
CA THR A 1024 25.47 11.49 11.66
C THR A 1024 25.56 13.00 11.87
N ALA A 1025 25.97 13.74 10.83
CA ALA A 1025 26.14 15.20 10.86
C ALA A 1025 25.44 15.89 9.66
N MET A 1026 25.37 17.22 9.71
CA MET A 1026 24.79 18.07 8.68
C MET A 1026 25.69 19.27 8.37
N LEU A 1027 25.92 19.58 7.09
CA LEU A 1027 26.73 20.71 6.61
C LEU A 1027 25.84 21.79 5.98
N ILE A 1028 26.18 23.06 6.22
CA ILE A 1028 25.52 24.26 5.67
C ILE A 1028 26.59 25.15 5.04
N ALA A 1029 26.38 25.63 3.80
CA ALA A 1029 27.29 26.49 3.03
C ALA A 1029 26.56 27.66 2.33
N ILE A 1030 27.18 28.85 2.28
CA ILE A 1030 26.64 30.11 1.70
C ILE A 1030 27.76 30.85 0.95
N ALA A 1031 27.52 31.41 -0.24
CA ALA A 1031 28.55 32.10 -1.06
C ALA A 1031 28.06 33.21 -2.01
#